data_AF-A0A839T460-F1
#
_entry.id   AF-A0A839T460-F1
#
_cell.length_a   1.000
_cell.length_b   1.000
_cell.length_c   1.000
_cell.angle_alpha   90.00
_cell.angle_beta   90.00
_cell.angle_gamma   90.00
#
_symmetry.space_group_name_H-M   'P 1'
#
loop_
_entity.id
_entity.type
_entity.pdbx_description
1 polymer ?
#
loop_
_entity_poly.entity_id
_entity_poly.type
_entity_poly.pdbx_seq_one_letter_code
_entity_poly.pdbx_strand_id
1 'polypeptide(L)'
;MARSGLCLVISAAFWALPRLPLAAPVIGNGGVSSGAAVISQSGAVTTVDQATAKATINWQSFGVAPSETVNFKQPDSSSITLNRVIGSEKSVIDGALNANGQVFLINSNGVLFGHGSRVNTAGLVGSTLDLSDQDFNAGTYRFKANGTRGSVVNQGSLTTGVGGYVALLGSQVSNQGVVTATWGTVALASGERINLRFDGNSLLGLDIEQGVLDALVENRKAIYADGGTVILTAQAADDLLTAQVNNTGLIQAQSIDDLLGEVRIDAHGGTTTLDGTLDVSSTTGSAGRITAQAGRFGIAPTTRLLASGAGGHQDGLLALSSSGPFSIGDGSSTLDAIALNTALAQLSVDLTAGSGNLEVNAPVNWSAHTFGLHSSQDININAILTATGDASFLATWGQSVRTAVSDYDGYRALVDPQFDERLYGINMAFDTDAMGQHNDRFKGRIDFDSRGTVTLGQPGQVQAYKVINTASELQAVGMQGNYILGRDINLSQVGNWTPLASGGVFNGHFNGFGHVIANLKSTTNGLFRTLGSTQYAGSNWRSYQISGPSLVNLGLTGVDIQVADAGYNSIGALVGTADGILKNVFAAGHINATQAPMESGYVGGMAGRIQGLAQNSYARVEVASHNYLYSGGFGGWIAGSARLANDYAAGNVTVTADPGMFTLRNGLMMSAGGFVGSFDGDTITSSYATGNVQGGWYLGGFVGQISSTGAIYRSYATGNVTLDDRVSPPLLPEGNPFNVEWRNTGAAGGFVGYSNGTIARSASSGRVSAVSGSTVALGGFSGYTNSLDIAFSINNYWNIETSGISFIGRGEGVVPDHSSHHGEGWSSSGSATPVADALGLTPEQLHRGSQGLTAEQFANVQQYQNGPIGQSVANQTSAQAAAEAAAQQAAAEAAAQQVAAQVAAEAAAQQQAAAQAAAQQAAAQASAQHTAAQAAVPVTRQQNRAVQALSEATRIRDRYQQELAKTSAATLKVASSGMPLAPPVDEHIHFNDAGSFSANIRSISVDGVQFDLEDEGQDEGGTQGKEAR
;
A
#
# COMPACT_ATOMS: atom_id res chain seq x y z
N MET A 1 59.01 50.75 -66.52
CA MET A 1 58.36 49.99 -65.42
C MET A 1 58.13 50.96 -64.28
N ALA A 2 56.90 51.46 -64.10
CA ALA A 2 55.87 51.01 -63.14
C ALA A 2 56.01 51.74 -61.78
N ARG A 3 55.26 52.83 -61.54
CA ARG A 3 53.91 52.99 -60.92
C ARG A 3 54.01 53.34 -59.41
N SER A 4 53.81 54.61 -59.02
CA SER A 4 52.57 55.23 -58.47
C SER A 4 52.47 55.07 -56.93
N GLY A 5 52.18 56.06 -56.08
CA GLY A 5 51.71 57.44 -56.24
C GLY A 5 51.62 58.16 -54.88
N LEU A 6 51.42 59.48 -54.97
CA LEU A 6 51.52 60.57 -53.98
C LEU A 6 50.11 60.97 -53.46
N CYS A 7 50.02 61.69 -52.31
CA CYS A 7 49.20 62.92 -52.07
C CYS A 7 48.35 63.02 -50.77
N LEU A 8 48.53 64.19 -50.11
CA LEU A 8 47.57 65.17 -49.50
C LEU A 8 46.55 64.74 -48.40
N VAL A 9 46.02 65.57 -47.47
CA VAL A 9 46.25 66.87 -46.76
C VAL A 9 44.94 67.18 -45.97
N ILE A 10 44.99 67.98 -44.89
CA ILE A 10 43.86 68.66 -44.17
C ILE A 10 43.07 67.86 -43.09
N SER A 11 43.26 68.16 -41.80
CA SER A 11 42.42 69.10 -41.01
C SER A 11 42.36 68.79 -39.51
N ALA A 12 42.61 69.83 -38.71
CA ALA A 12 42.25 69.92 -37.30
C ALA A 12 40.81 70.44 -37.15
N ALA A 13 40.17 70.06 -36.04
CA ALA A 13 38.91 70.56 -35.43
C ALA A 13 37.77 69.52 -35.40
N PHE A 14 37.56 68.90 -34.24
CA PHE A 14 36.27 68.67 -33.58
C PHE A 14 36.52 67.86 -32.28
N TRP A 15 36.91 68.55 -31.21
CA TRP A 15 36.69 68.08 -29.85
C TRP A 15 35.32 68.61 -29.38
N ALA A 16 34.59 67.78 -28.64
CA ALA A 16 33.25 67.99 -28.07
C ALA A 16 32.04 67.71 -29.00
N LEU A 17 31.67 66.43 -29.10
CA LEU A 17 30.26 66.04 -29.15
C LEU A 17 29.96 65.22 -27.88
N PRO A 18 28.86 65.50 -27.16
CA PRO A 18 28.42 64.62 -26.09
C PRO A 18 28.06 63.28 -26.73
N ARG A 19 28.64 62.18 -26.22
CA ARG A 19 28.08 60.85 -26.46
C ARG A 19 26.76 60.81 -25.70
N LEU A 20 25.65 61.10 -26.38
CA LEU A 20 24.32 60.73 -25.91
C LEU A 20 24.27 59.20 -25.87
N PRO A 21 24.06 58.55 -24.71
CA PRO A 21 23.67 57.16 -24.71
C PRO A 21 22.23 57.11 -25.25
N LEU A 22 22.06 56.76 -26.53
CA LEU A 22 20.78 56.21 -26.99
C LEU A 22 20.71 54.76 -26.52
N ALA A 23 20.36 54.57 -25.25
CA ALA A 23 19.72 53.33 -24.83
C ALA A 23 18.22 53.54 -25.12
N ALA A 24 17.78 53.11 -26.30
CA ALA A 24 16.37 52.84 -26.53
C ALA A 24 16.07 51.47 -25.90
N PRO A 25 14.97 51.31 -25.17
CA PRO A 25 14.64 50.09 -24.46
C PRO A 25 14.42 48.93 -25.41
N VAL A 26 14.66 47.71 -24.91
CA VAL A 26 14.25 46.46 -25.57
C VAL A 26 12.75 46.23 -25.32
N ILE A 27 11.95 47.27 -25.56
CA ILE A 27 10.50 47.24 -25.53
C ILE A 27 10.06 47.46 -26.97
N GLY A 28 9.51 46.43 -27.62
CA GLY A 28 8.99 46.51 -28.99
C GLY A 28 7.74 47.39 -29.07
N ASN A 29 7.25 47.70 -30.28
CA ASN A 29 6.03 48.49 -30.49
C ASN A 29 4.83 47.90 -29.72
N GLY A 30 4.51 48.46 -28.54
CA GLY A 30 3.37 48.06 -27.72
C GLY A 30 2.07 48.63 -28.25
N GLY A 31 1.09 47.78 -28.51
CA GLY A 31 -0.25 48.17 -28.96
C GLY A 31 -1.29 47.84 -27.89
N VAL A 32 -2.06 48.84 -27.45
CA VAL A 32 -3.21 48.62 -26.57
C VAL A 32 -4.31 47.91 -27.37
N SER A 33 -4.62 46.66 -27.00
CA SER A 33 -5.65 45.84 -27.68
C SER A 33 -7.01 45.89 -26.98
N SER A 34 -7.03 46.24 -25.69
CA SER A 34 -8.24 46.38 -24.88
C SER A 34 -8.04 47.40 -23.77
N GLY A 35 -9.11 48.10 -23.36
CA GLY A 35 -9.03 49.19 -22.39
C GLY A 35 -8.34 50.44 -22.94
N ALA A 36 -7.87 51.31 -22.05
CA ALA A 36 -7.17 52.54 -22.37
C ALA A 36 -5.89 52.70 -21.53
N ALA A 37 -4.75 52.83 -22.20
CA ALA A 37 -3.46 53.16 -21.62
C ALA A 37 -2.62 53.99 -22.60
N VAL A 38 -1.79 54.89 -22.09
CA VAL A 38 -0.82 55.65 -22.87
C VAL A 38 0.57 55.19 -22.48
N ILE A 39 1.34 54.73 -23.47
CA ILE A 39 2.74 54.31 -23.28
C ILE A 39 3.62 55.50 -23.69
N SER A 40 4.39 56.02 -22.74
CA SER A 40 5.34 57.09 -22.97
C SER A 40 6.72 56.69 -22.49
N GLN A 41 7.76 57.18 -23.15
CA GLN A 41 9.13 56.85 -22.81
C GLN A 41 9.97 58.12 -22.71
N SER A 42 10.76 58.23 -21.64
CA SER A 42 11.71 59.32 -21.41
C SER A 42 13.04 58.75 -20.91
N GLY A 43 14.06 58.77 -21.77
CA GLY A 43 15.34 58.12 -21.47
C GLY A 43 15.16 56.64 -21.17
N ALA A 44 15.71 56.18 -20.05
CA ALA A 44 15.63 54.79 -19.57
C ALA A 44 14.32 54.46 -18.82
N VAL A 45 13.35 55.39 -18.77
CA VAL A 45 12.08 55.20 -18.07
C VAL A 45 10.92 55.11 -19.06
N THR A 46 10.18 54.01 -19.00
CA THR A 46 8.90 53.83 -19.69
C THR A 46 7.78 53.98 -18.68
N THR A 47 6.77 54.79 -19.00
CA THR A 47 5.56 54.96 -18.19
C THR A 47 4.35 54.51 -18.98
N VAL A 48 3.57 53.61 -18.37
CA VAL A 48 2.26 53.16 -18.87
C VAL A 48 1.19 53.83 -18.00
N ASP A 49 0.60 54.90 -18.51
CA ASP A 49 -0.51 55.61 -17.86
C ASP A 49 -1.84 54.96 -18.28
N GLN A 50 -2.35 54.05 -17.46
CA GLN A 50 -3.61 53.34 -17.65
C GLN A 50 -4.79 54.15 -17.10
N ALA A 51 -5.82 54.34 -17.91
CA ALA A 51 -7.01 55.14 -17.57
C ALA A 51 -8.25 54.29 -17.22
N THR A 52 -8.20 52.98 -17.45
CA THR A 52 -9.33 52.04 -17.25
C THR A 52 -8.98 51.01 -16.19
N ALA A 53 -9.97 50.35 -15.57
CA ALA A 53 -9.72 49.34 -14.54
C ALA A 53 -8.94 48.12 -15.08
N LYS A 54 -9.18 47.73 -16.34
CA LYS A 54 -8.45 46.67 -17.04
C LYS A 54 -7.95 47.20 -18.38
N ALA A 55 -6.69 46.94 -18.71
CA ALA A 55 -6.13 47.20 -20.04
C ALA A 55 -5.25 46.04 -20.51
N THR A 56 -5.34 45.68 -21.79
CA THR A 56 -4.44 44.72 -22.43
C THR A 56 -3.50 45.44 -23.39
N ILE A 57 -2.22 45.14 -23.30
CA ILE A 57 -1.16 45.63 -24.18
C ILE A 57 -0.45 44.44 -24.80
N ASN A 58 -0.48 44.36 -26.14
CA ASN A 58 0.27 43.38 -26.91
C ASN A 58 1.64 43.95 -27.29
N TRP A 59 2.71 43.21 -27.01
CA TRP A 59 4.10 43.61 -27.20
C TRP A 59 4.80 42.66 -28.19
N GLN A 60 5.59 43.20 -29.12
CA GLN A 60 6.49 42.36 -29.93
C GLN A 60 7.64 41.78 -29.09
N SER A 61 8.15 42.57 -28.15
CA SER A 61 9.08 42.13 -27.12
C SER A 61 8.83 42.96 -25.86
N PHE A 62 9.02 42.35 -24.70
CA PHE A 62 8.94 43.03 -23.41
C PHE A 62 10.12 42.59 -22.55
N GLY A 63 11.13 43.46 -22.46
CA GLY A 63 12.27 43.33 -21.56
C GLY A 63 12.52 44.64 -20.81
N VAL A 64 13.26 44.57 -19.71
CA VAL A 64 13.68 45.73 -18.92
C VAL A 64 15.16 45.56 -18.58
N ALA A 65 16.05 46.29 -19.24
CA ALA A 65 17.49 46.16 -19.02
C ALA A 65 17.91 46.64 -17.60
N PRO A 66 19.13 46.33 -17.11
CA PRO A 66 19.55 46.60 -15.73
C PRO A 66 19.40 48.06 -15.25
N SER A 67 19.51 49.04 -16.14
CA SER A 67 19.38 50.47 -15.84
C SER A 67 18.02 51.07 -16.23
N GLU A 68 17.08 50.23 -16.65
CA GLU A 68 15.76 50.66 -17.13
C GLU A 68 14.71 50.54 -16.03
N THR A 69 13.65 51.34 -16.18
CA THR A 69 12.49 51.31 -15.28
C THR A 69 11.21 51.37 -16.08
N VAL A 70 10.27 50.48 -15.77
CA VAL A 70 8.90 50.52 -16.28
C VAL A 70 7.95 50.85 -15.12
N ASN A 71 7.18 51.92 -15.25
CA ASN A 71 6.19 52.34 -14.26
C ASN A 71 4.78 52.21 -14.83
N PHE A 72 3.95 51.38 -14.22
CA PHE A 72 2.52 51.31 -14.47
C PHE A 72 1.79 52.24 -13.50
N LYS A 73 1.14 53.27 -14.04
CA LYS A 73 0.26 54.18 -13.29
C LYS A 73 -1.17 53.81 -13.63
N GLN A 74 -1.81 53.12 -12.70
CA GLN A 74 -3.15 52.56 -12.85
C GLN A 74 -4.14 53.32 -11.96
N PRO A 75 -5.46 53.26 -12.21
CA PRO A 75 -6.46 54.00 -11.43
C PRO A 75 -6.40 53.72 -9.91
N ASP A 76 -6.22 52.46 -9.53
CA ASP A 76 -6.15 52.02 -8.12
C ASP A 76 -5.41 50.68 -7.99
N SER A 77 -5.34 50.13 -6.76
CA SER A 77 -4.68 48.85 -6.48
C SER A 77 -5.42 47.62 -7.02
N SER A 78 -6.71 47.75 -7.38
CA SER A 78 -7.51 46.68 -7.99
C SER A 78 -7.36 46.61 -9.51
N SER A 79 -6.83 47.67 -10.11
CA SER A 79 -6.69 47.79 -11.56
C SER A 79 -5.61 46.84 -12.09
N ILE A 80 -5.82 46.26 -13.26
CA ILE A 80 -4.94 45.23 -13.85
C ILE A 80 -4.46 45.67 -15.23
N THR A 81 -3.15 45.57 -15.49
CA THR A 81 -2.57 45.66 -16.83
C THR A 81 -2.12 44.28 -17.29
N LEU A 82 -2.72 43.77 -18.38
CA LEU A 82 -2.29 42.55 -19.05
C LEU A 82 -1.29 42.87 -20.15
N ASN A 83 -0.03 42.51 -19.93
CA ASN A 83 1.07 42.63 -20.89
C ASN A 83 1.28 41.27 -21.55
N ARG A 84 0.91 41.16 -22.84
CA ARG A 84 1.05 39.92 -23.62
C ARG A 84 2.16 40.08 -24.65
N VAL A 85 3.18 39.24 -24.61
CA VAL A 85 4.21 39.19 -25.64
C VAL A 85 3.76 38.28 -26.78
N ILE A 86 3.67 38.82 -28.00
CA ILE A 86 3.25 38.11 -29.21
C ILE A 86 4.40 37.79 -30.16
N GLY A 87 5.60 38.32 -29.91
CA GLY A 87 6.81 37.95 -30.65
C GLY A 87 7.45 36.65 -30.14
N SER A 88 8.64 36.34 -30.67
CA SER A 88 9.35 35.08 -30.41
C SER A 88 10.42 35.16 -29.31
N GLU A 89 10.62 36.33 -28.71
CA GLU A 89 11.66 36.55 -27.72
C GLU A 89 11.16 36.30 -26.29
N LYS A 90 12.06 35.82 -25.43
CA LYS A 90 11.81 35.68 -23.99
C LYS A 90 11.76 37.05 -23.32
N SER A 91 10.94 37.18 -22.28
CA SER A 91 10.95 38.38 -21.45
C SER A 91 12.07 38.31 -20.44
N VAL A 92 13.03 39.23 -20.55
CA VAL A 92 14.14 39.36 -19.59
C VAL A 92 13.98 40.68 -18.85
N ILE A 93 13.72 40.58 -17.55
CA ILE A 93 13.56 41.72 -16.65
C ILE A 93 14.79 41.74 -15.74
N ASP A 94 15.70 42.68 -15.96
CA ASP A 94 16.91 42.91 -15.16
C ASP A 94 16.87 44.24 -14.39
N GLY A 95 16.01 45.18 -14.82
CA GLY A 95 15.81 46.49 -14.18
C GLY A 95 14.60 46.55 -13.22
N ALA A 96 14.00 47.73 -13.10
CA ALA A 96 12.89 47.97 -12.18
C ALA A 96 11.52 47.95 -12.88
N LEU A 97 10.54 47.28 -12.27
CA LEU A 97 9.13 47.31 -12.69
C LEU A 97 8.28 47.73 -11.49
N ASN A 98 7.61 48.87 -11.57
CA ASN A 98 6.77 49.38 -10.49
C ASN A 98 5.33 49.55 -10.95
N ALA A 99 4.36 49.22 -10.10
CA ALA A 99 2.94 49.44 -10.33
C ALA A 99 2.21 49.77 -9.03
N ASN A 100 1.28 50.72 -9.05
CA ASN A 100 0.37 50.93 -7.92
C ASN A 100 -0.83 49.95 -7.93
N GLY A 101 -1.09 49.29 -9.06
CA GLY A 101 -2.04 48.19 -9.21
C GLY A 101 -1.37 46.88 -9.59
N GLN A 102 -2.09 46.03 -10.30
CA GLN A 102 -1.69 44.66 -10.62
C GLN A 102 -1.14 44.56 -12.04
N VAL A 103 -0.10 43.73 -12.22
CA VAL A 103 0.58 43.54 -13.51
C VAL A 103 0.57 42.06 -13.87
N PHE A 104 0.03 41.73 -15.04
CA PHE A 104 0.09 40.39 -15.61
C PHE A 104 1.09 40.46 -16.77
N LEU A 105 2.14 39.65 -16.73
CA LEU A 105 3.14 39.50 -17.78
C LEU A 105 3.05 38.09 -18.33
N ILE A 106 2.58 37.98 -19.58
CA ILE A 106 2.39 36.72 -20.28
C ILE A 106 3.36 36.65 -21.46
N ASN A 107 4.20 35.62 -21.48
CA ASN A 107 5.09 35.33 -22.60
C ASN A 107 5.34 33.82 -22.72
N SER A 108 4.79 33.20 -23.76
CA SER A 108 4.93 31.75 -23.98
C SER A 108 6.35 31.28 -24.28
N ASN A 109 7.24 32.18 -24.70
CA ASN A 109 8.66 31.85 -24.93
C ASN A 109 9.44 31.72 -23.61
N GLY A 110 8.97 32.34 -22.53
CA GLY A 110 9.62 32.34 -21.22
C GLY A 110 9.66 33.73 -20.57
N VAL A 111 9.69 33.74 -19.24
CA VAL A 111 9.82 34.94 -18.40
C VAL A 111 10.97 34.74 -17.42
N LEU A 112 11.99 35.59 -17.49
CA LEU A 112 13.13 35.62 -16.58
C LEU A 112 13.16 36.96 -15.85
N PHE A 113 13.04 36.93 -14.53
CA PHE A 113 13.40 38.05 -13.66
C PHE A 113 14.85 37.84 -13.21
N GLY A 114 15.81 38.53 -13.82
CA GLY A 114 17.23 38.35 -13.55
C GLY A 114 17.66 38.91 -12.18
N HIS A 115 18.93 38.67 -11.81
CA HIS A 115 19.46 38.97 -10.48
C HIS A 115 19.34 40.44 -10.04
N GLY A 116 19.36 41.37 -11.00
CA GLY A 116 19.24 42.82 -10.73
C GLY A 116 17.79 43.30 -10.56
N SER A 117 16.81 42.46 -10.90
CA SER A 117 15.44 42.90 -11.06
C SER A 117 14.74 43.23 -9.75
N ARG A 118 13.94 44.29 -9.78
CA ARG A 118 13.11 44.74 -8.65
C ARG A 118 11.70 44.99 -9.16
N VAL A 119 10.77 44.12 -8.78
CA VAL A 119 9.37 44.20 -9.16
C VAL A 119 8.56 44.58 -7.92
N ASN A 120 7.88 45.72 -7.96
CA ASN A 120 7.04 46.22 -6.87
C ASN A 120 5.63 46.52 -7.40
N THR A 121 4.63 45.70 -7.04
CA THR A 121 3.25 45.84 -7.55
C THR A 121 2.21 45.64 -6.46
N ALA A 122 0.92 45.90 -6.71
CA ALA A 122 -0.15 45.45 -5.81
C ALA A 122 -0.44 43.93 -5.98
N GLY A 123 -0.21 43.40 -7.18
CA GLY A 123 -0.27 41.98 -7.50
C GLY A 123 0.51 41.69 -8.79
N LEU A 124 1.05 40.49 -8.91
CA LEU A 124 1.86 40.07 -10.04
C LEU A 124 1.43 38.69 -10.54
N VAL A 125 1.18 38.58 -11.84
CA VAL A 125 1.14 37.29 -12.54
C VAL A 125 2.27 37.25 -13.55
N GLY A 126 3.21 36.31 -13.43
CA GLY A 126 4.21 36.00 -14.44
C GLY A 126 3.89 34.65 -15.06
N SER A 127 3.56 34.59 -16.35
CA SER A 127 3.03 33.37 -16.96
C SER A 127 3.65 33.06 -18.32
N THR A 128 3.90 31.77 -18.60
CA THR A 128 4.12 31.28 -19.97
C THR A 128 2.83 30.73 -20.61
N LEU A 129 1.78 30.54 -19.81
CA LEU A 129 0.45 30.22 -20.26
C LEU A 129 -0.30 31.50 -20.67
N ASP A 130 -1.06 31.43 -21.76
CA ASP A 130 -1.82 32.55 -22.29
C ASP A 130 -3.17 32.71 -21.60
N LEU A 131 -3.67 33.95 -21.54
CA LEU A 131 -5.00 34.30 -21.04
C LEU A 131 -5.72 35.07 -22.13
N SER A 132 -6.88 34.60 -22.58
CA SER A 132 -7.63 35.29 -23.64
C SER A 132 -8.15 36.66 -23.17
N ASP A 133 -8.24 37.63 -24.08
CA ASP A 133 -8.83 38.94 -23.76
C ASP A 133 -10.29 38.82 -23.31
N GLN A 134 -11.01 37.82 -23.83
CA GLN A 134 -12.38 37.52 -23.44
C GLN A 134 -12.44 37.08 -21.97
N ASP A 135 -11.63 36.10 -21.58
CA ASP A 135 -11.59 35.59 -20.21
C ASP A 135 -11.12 36.69 -19.24
N PHE A 136 -10.05 37.41 -19.59
CA PHE A 136 -9.51 38.51 -18.79
C PHE A 136 -10.56 39.61 -18.52
N ASN A 137 -11.27 40.05 -19.56
CA ASN A 137 -12.30 41.08 -19.42
C ASN A 137 -13.51 40.56 -18.64
N ALA A 138 -13.87 39.29 -18.79
CA ALA A 138 -14.94 38.65 -18.02
C ALA A 138 -14.58 38.42 -16.54
N GLY A 139 -13.31 38.57 -16.14
CA GLY A 139 -12.85 38.25 -14.78
C GLY A 139 -12.65 36.76 -14.53
N THR A 140 -12.53 35.98 -15.61
CA THR A 140 -12.17 34.57 -15.57
C THR A 140 -10.68 34.45 -15.82
N TYR A 141 -9.91 33.96 -14.86
CA TYR A 141 -8.45 33.91 -14.96
C TYR A 141 -7.95 32.50 -15.26
N ARG A 142 -8.41 31.97 -16.39
CA ARG A 142 -8.10 30.61 -16.85
C ARG A 142 -7.03 30.63 -17.94
N PHE A 143 -5.80 30.35 -17.54
CA PHE A 143 -4.62 30.36 -18.38
C PHE A 143 -4.46 29.02 -19.11
N LYS A 144 -3.97 29.06 -20.36
CA LYS A 144 -3.81 27.89 -21.23
C LYS A 144 -2.50 27.93 -22.01
N ALA A 145 -1.83 26.79 -22.13
CA ALA A 145 -0.66 26.63 -22.98
C ALA A 145 -1.03 26.86 -24.46
N ASN A 146 -0.12 27.47 -25.22
CA ASN A 146 -0.28 27.76 -26.64
C ASN A 146 0.66 26.94 -27.55
N GLY A 147 1.17 25.82 -27.04
CA GLY A 147 2.10 24.92 -27.75
C GLY A 147 3.59 25.21 -27.54
N THR A 148 3.96 26.31 -26.87
CA THR A 148 5.35 26.61 -26.50
C THR A 148 5.62 26.27 -25.02
N ARG A 149 6.79 25.72 -24.70
CA ARG A 149 7.20 25.33 -23.33
C ARG A 149 8.24 26.29 -22.75
N GLY A 150 7.88 27.56 -22.61
CA GLY A 150 8.68 28.51 -21.84
C GLY A 150 8.69 28.19 -20.35
N SER A 151 9.74 28.61 -19.64
CA SER A 151 9.82 28.56 -18.18
C SER A 151 9.65 29.95 -17.56
N VAL A 152 9.19 29.99 -16.31
CA VAL A 152 9.19 31.19 -15.48
C VAL A 152 10.27 31.05 -14.42
N VAL A 153 11.27 31.93 -14.46
CA VAL A 153 12.41 31.89 -13.54
C VAL A 153 12.54 33.24 -12.83
N ASN A 154 12.51 33.23 -11.50
CA ASN A 154 12.83 34.40 -10.69
C ASN A 154 14.23 34.27 -10.09
N GLN A 155 15.12 35.22 -10.33
CA GLN A 155 16.44 35.38 -9.70
C GLN A 155 16.55 36.71 -8.94
N GLY A 156 15.59 37.62 -9.12
CA GLY A 156 15.56 38.95 -8.52
C GLY A 156 14.66 39.04 -7.29
N SER A 157 14.06 40.21 -7.08
CA SER A 157 13.14 40.50 -5.97
C SER A 157 11.75 40.85 -6.48
N LEU A 158 10.76 40.05 -6.11
CA LEU A 158 9.34 40.26 -6.40
C LEU A 158 8.63 40.61 -5.09
N THR A 159 8.07 41.82 -5.00
CA THR A 159 7.45 42.32 -3.76
C THR A 159 6.07 42.87 -4.08
N THR A 160 5.07 42.53 -3.27
CA THR A 160 3.73 43.12 -3.37
C THR A 160 3.41 44.05 -2.21
N GLY A 161 2.38 44.89 -2.40
CA GLY A 161 1.69 45.53 -1.27
C GLY A 161 1.10 44.51 -0.29
N VAL A 162 0.76 44.96 0.92
CA VAL A 162 0.10 44.15 1.96
C VAL A 162 -1.21 43.58 1.42
N GLY A 163 -1.43 42.28 1.59
CA GLY A 163 -2.60 41.58 1.07
C GLY A 163 -2.55 41.27 -0.44
N GLY A 164 -1.46 41.62 -1.12
CA GLY A 164 -1.23 41.36 -2.54
C GLY A 164 -0.89 39.90 -2.84
N TYR A 165 -0.53 39.60 -4.10
CA TYR A 165 -0.17 38.24 -4.49
C TYR A 165 0.89 38.19 -5.59
N VAL A 166 1.66 37.11 -5.62
CA VAL A 166 2.57 36.76 -6.71
C VAL A 166 2.20 35.37 -7.22
N ALA A 167 1.78 35.27 -8.48
CA ALA A 167 1.50 34.00 -9.15
C ALA A 167 2.46 33.78 -10.32
N LEU A 168 3.27 32.74 -10.28
CA LEU A 168 4.18 32.34 -11.34
C LEU A 168 3.67 31.03 -11.98
N LEU A 169 3.32 31.07 -13.26
CA LEU A 169 2.60 30.00 -13.96
C LEU A 169 3.35 29.54 -15.22
N GLY A 170 3.48 28.24 -15.43
CA GLY A 170 4.07 27.76 -16.69
C GLY A 170 4.18 26.26 -16.76
N SER A 171 4.97 25.75 -17.71
CA SER A 171 5.35 24.32 -17.70
C SER A 171 6.41 24.02 -16.64
N GLN A 172 7.31 24.98 -16.40
CA GLN A 172 8.32 24.90 -15.35
C GLN A 172 8.44 26.25 -14.66
N VAL A 173 8.46 26.24 -13.32
CA VAL A 173 8.53 27.44 -12.50
C VAL A 173 9.65 27.29 -11.47
N SER A 174 10.57 28.25 -11.42
CA SER A 174 11.72 28.22 -10.51
C SER A 174 11.90 29.55 -9.80
N ASN A 175 11.84 29.55 -8.46
CA ASN A 175 12.27 30.67 -7.64
C ASN A 175 13.70 30.47 -7.12
N GLN A 176 14.64 31.22 -7.68
CA GLN A 176 16.04 31.39 -7.27
C GLN A 176 16.29 32.78 -6.64
N GLY A 177 15.24 33.61 -6.55
CA GLY A 177 15.23 34.96 -6.02
C GLY A 177 14.50 35.08 -4.68
N VAL A 178 13.99 36.27 -4.40
CA VAL A 178 13.15 36.54 -3.23
C VAL A 178 11.74 36.90 -3.71
N VAL A 179 10.73 36.30 -3.11
CA VAL A 179 9.32 36.67 -3.30
C VAL A 179 8.73 37.08 -1.96
N THR A 180 8.05 38.22 -1.89
CA THR A 180 7.43 38.75 -0.67
C THR A 180 5.99 39.19 -0.92
N ALA A 181 5.04 38.59 -0.19
CA ALA A 181 3.61 38.95 -0.20
C ALA A 181 3.01 38.84 1.21
N THR A 182 3.32 39.80 2.09
CA THR A 182 2.80 39.84 3.47
C THR A 182 1.27 39.93 3.50
N TRP A 183 0.63 39.11 4.34
CA TRP A 183 -0.83 38.92 4.43
C TRP A 183 -1.47 38.49 3.09
N GLY A 184 -0.65 38.03 2.16
CA GLY A 184 -0.99 37.77 0.78
C GLY A 184 -0.72 36.33 0.38
N THR A 185 -0.75 36.07 -0.93
CA THR A 185 -0.56 34.71 -1.47
C THR A 185 0.62 34.67 -2.44
N VAL A 186 1.51 33.70 -2.25
CA VAL A 186 2.54 33.36 -3.25
C VAL A 186 2.17 32.01 -3.87
N ALA A 187 1.97 31.97 -5.18
CA ALA A 187 1.59 30.78 -5.93
C ALA A 187 2.62 30.48 -7.03
N LEU A 188 3.20 29.28 -7.03
CA LEU A 188 4.04 28.76 -8.09
C LEU A 188 3.35 27.51 -8.64
N ALA A 189 2.96 27.53 -9.91
CA ALA A 189 2.15 26.46 -10.48
C ALA A 189 2.65 25.98 -11.84
N SER A 190 2.71 24.66 -11.99
CA SER A 190 3.09 23.99 -13.23
C SER A 190 1.93 23.16 -13.81
N GLY A 191 1.56 23.45 -15.06
CA GLY A 191 0.46 22.78 -15.78
C GLY A 191 0.23 23.35 -17.18
N GLU A 192 -0.63 22.71 -17.98
CA GLU A 192 -1.05 23.22 -19.29
C GLU A 192 -2.29 24.12 -19.22
N ARG A 193 -3.14 23.93 -18.20
CA ARG A 193 -4.29 24.77 -17.94
C ARG A 193 -4.44 25.03 -16.46
N ILE A 194 -4.43 26.30 -16.07
CA ILE A 194 -4.46 26.72 -14.67
C ILE A 194 -5.52 27.79 -14.51
N ASN A 195 -6.39 27.63 -13.52
CA ASN A 195 -7.38 28.62 -13.15
C ASN A 195 -6.99 29.29 -11.83
N LEU A 196 -6.82 30.61 -11.84
CA LEU A 196 -6.62 31.40 -10.63
C LEU A 196 -7.96 31.87 -10.07
N ARG A 197 -8.17 31.70 -8.77
CA ARG A 197 -9.40 32.11 -8.07
C ARG A 197 -9.12 33.30 -7.17
N PHE A 198 -9.85 34.39 -7.40
CA PHE A 198 -9.71 35.63 -6.66
C PHE A 198 -10.97 35.94 -5.83
N ASP A 199 -10.77 36.62 -4.72
CA ASP A 199 -11.81 37.38 -4.01
C ASP A 199 -11.38 38.84 -3.92
N GLY A 200 -12.06 39.70 -4.67
CA GLY A 200 -11.61 41.07 -4.91
C GLY A 200 -10.17 41.11 -5.45
N ASN A 201 -9.25 41.62 -4.62
CA ASN A 201 -7.83 41.80 -4.97
C ASN A 201 -6.91 40.70 -4.42
N SER A 202 -7.46 39.72 -3.69
CA SER A 202 -6.68 38.67 -3.03
C SER A 202 -6.81 37.35 -3.78
N LEU A 203 -5.68 36.67 -4.00
CA LEU A 203 -5.66 35.33 -4.59
C LEU A 203 -6.06 34.30 -3.52
N LEU A 204 -7.25 33.71 -3.64
CA LEU A 204 -7.73 32.66 -2.74
C LEU A 204 -7.05 31.31 -2.99
N GLY A 205 -6.60 31.06 -4.22
CA GLY A 205 -5.94 29.82 -4.60
C GLY A 205 -5.98 29.56 -6.10
N LEU A 206 -5.64 28.34 -6.49
CA LEU A 206 -5.58 27.92 -7.88
C LEU A 206 -5.96 26.45 -8.03
N ASP A 207 -6.43 26.11 -9.23
CA ASP A 207 -6.71 24.74 -9.66
C ASP A 207 -5.95 24.46 -10.97
N ILE A 208 -5.27 23.31 -11.06
CA ILE A 208 -4.69 22.83 -12.31
C ILE A 208 -5.76 21.97 -13.01
N GLU A 209 -6.28 22.45 -14.13
CA GLU A 209 -7.33 21.75 -14.90
C GLU A 209 -6.74 20.74 -15.89
N GLN A 210 -5.46 20.90 -16.27
CA GLN A 210 -4.74 20.00 -17.17
C GLN A 210 -3.24 20.04 -16.85
N GLY A 211 -2.66 18.86 -16.63
CA GLY A 211 -1.23 18.70 -16.36
C GLY A 211 -0.33 18.89 -17.59
N VAL A 212 0.98 18.92 -17.37
CA VAL A 212 2.01 19.09 -18.41
C VAL A 212 3.08 18.01 -18.32
N LEU A 213 3.80 17.75 -19.42
CA LEU A 213 4.99 16.89 -19.40
C LEU A 213 6.08 17.52 -18.53
N ASP A 214 6.70 16.71 -17.66
CA ASP A 214 7.80 17.11 -16.77
C ASP A 214 7.46 18.37 -15.96
N ALA A 215 6.26 18.38 -15.37
CA ALA A 215 5.77 19.46 -14.54
C ALA A 215 6.73 19.70 -13.36
N LEU A 216 7.34 20.89 -13.30
CA LEU A 216 8.33 21.24 -12.28
C LEU A 216 7.99 22.57 -11.61
N VAL A 217 7.93 22.55 -10.28
CA VAL A 217 7.97 23.74 -9.44
C VAL A 217 9.14 23.61 -8.47
N GLU A 218 9.98 24.64 -8.39
CA GLU A 218 11.06 24.66 -7.40
C GLU A 218 11.22 26.01 -6.69
N ASN A 219 11.50 25.94 -5.40
CA ASN A 219 11.97 27.07 -4.59
C ASN A 219 13.38 26.77 -4.05
N ARG A 220 14.37 27.54 -4.51
CA ARG A 220 15.78 27.40 -4.15
C ARG A 220 16.31 28.50 -3.24
N LYS A 221 15.56 29.60 -3.08
CA LYS A 221 15.99 30.74 -2.27
C LYS A 221 14.95 31.13 -1.24
N ALA A 222 14.11 32.15 -1.45
CA ALA A 222 13.21 32.58 -0.38
C ALA A 222 11.83 33.02 -0.87
N ILE A 223 10.80 32.61 -0.12
CA ILE A 223 9.42 33.06 -0.21
C ILE A 223 8.97 33.51 1.18
N TYR A 224 8.43 34.73 1.28
CA TYR A 224 7.89 35.32 2.51
C TYR A 224 6.41 35.69 2.29
N ALA A 225 5.52 35.13 3.11
CA ALA A 225 4.08 35.37 3.07
C ALA A 225 3.47 35.31 4.49
N ASP A 226 4.11 35.97 5.46
CA ASP A 226 3.63 35.99 6.85
C ASP A 226 2.18 36.49 6.93
N GLY A 227 1.35 35.82 7.73
CA GLY A 227 -0.10 36.01 7.84
C GLY A 227 -0.89 35.60 6.59
N GLY A 228 -0.24 34.89 5.64
CA GLY A 228 -0.80 34.53 4.34
C GLY A 228 -0.49 33.09 3.91
N THR A 229 -0.52 32.83 2.60
CA THR A 229 -0.45 31.47 2.04
C THR A 229 0.63 31.33 0.98
N VAL A 230 1.36 30.21 1.03
CA VAL A 230 2.28 29.80 -0.02
C VAL A 230 1.78 28.51 -0.68
N ILE A 231 1.64 28.52 -2.00
CA ILE A 231 1.15 27.40 -2.81
C ILE A 231 2.22 27.04 -3.83
N LEU A 232 2.76 25.83 -3.75
CA LEU A 232 3.61 25.25 -4.79
C LEU A 232 2.89 24.02 -5.34
N THR A 233 2.58 23.99 -6.63
CA THR A 233 1.80 22.88 -7.18
C THR A 233 2.18 22.53 -8.62
N ALA A 234 2.29 21.24 -8.90
CA ALA A 234 2.59 20.72 -10.23
C ALA A 234 1.69 19.51 -10.51
N GLN A 235 1.21 19.41 -11.75
CA GLN A 235 0.45 18.25 -12.21
C GLN A 235 1.03 17.73 -13.52
N ALA A 236 1.33 16.43 -13.55
CA ALA A 236 1.78 15.75 -14.75
C ALA A 236 0.60 15.47 -15.70
N ALA A 237 0.88 15.39 -17.00
CA ALA A 237 -0.13 15.08 -18.01
C ALA A 237 -0.55 13.59 -18.03
N ASP A 238 0.29 12.69 -17.51
CA ASP A 238 0.11 11.23 -17.50
C ASP A 238 0.71 10.65 -16.23
N ASP A 239 0.20 9.51 -15.78
CA ASP A 239 0.60 8.80 -14.55
C ASP A 239 1.99 8.16 -14.66
N LEU A 240 2.48 7.90 -15.88
CA LEU A 240 3.82 7.37 -16.13
C LEU A 240 4.92 8.45 -16.00
N LEU A 241 4.53 9.72 -15.91
CA LEU A 241 5.41 10.88 -15.83
C LEU A 241 5.22 11.55 -14.47
N THR A 242 6.29 12.04 -13.86
CA THR A 242 6.21 12.55 -12.48
C THR A 242 6.19 14.06 -12.45
N ALA A 243 5.16 14.63 -11.82
CA ALA A 243 5.22 16.01 -11.35
C ALA A 243 6.30 16.12 -10.26
N GLN A 244 7.03 17.23 -10.22
CA GLN A 244 8.03 17.48 -9.18
C GLN A 244 7.78 18.83 -8.53
N VAL A 245 7.70 18.82 -7.20
CA VAL A 245 7.67 20.04 -6.41
C VAL A 245 8.79 19.97 -5.38
N ASN A 246 9.76 20.87 -5.51
CA ASN A 246 11.01 20.80 -4.76
C ASN A 246 11.24 22.10 -3.97
N ASN A 247 11.44 21.99 -2.67
CA ASN A 247 11.91 23.11 -1.85
C ASN A 247 13.31 22.80 -1.32
N THR A 248 14.29 23.64 -1.63
CA THR A 248 15.64 23.64 -1.01
C THR A 248 15.96 24.95 -0.31
N GLY A 249 15.10 25.98 -0.51
CA GLY A 249 15.22 27.28 0.12
C GLY A 249 14.38 27.45 1.39
N LEU A 250 14.11 28.70 1.73
CA LEU A 250 13.18 29.14 2.76
C LEU A 250 11.78 29.36 2.17
N ILE A 251 10.78 28.80 2.84
CA ILE A 251 9.38 29.20 2.74
C ILE A 251 8.95 29.66 4.12
N GLN A 252 8.57 30.92 4.26
CA GLN A 252 8.09 31.50 5.51
C GLN A 252 6.68 32.03 5.32
N ALA A 253 5.75 31.49 6.10
CA ALA A 253 4.38 31.94 6.23
C ALA A 253 4.02 31.89 7.73
N GLN A 254 4.67 32.72 8.55
CA GLN A 254 4.42 32.75 9.99
C GLN A 254 3.00 33.25 10.27
N SER A 255 2.34 32.68 11.28
CA SER A 255 1.02 33.18 11.70
C SER A 255 1.16 34.49 12.47
N ILE A 256 0.29 35.45 12.16
CA ILE A 256 0.22 36.76 12.83
C ILE A 256 -1.14 36.86 13.52
N ASP A 257 -1.13 36.83 14.85
CA ASP A 257 -2.35 36.83 15.67
C ASP A 257 -3.32 35.70 15.25
N ASP A 258 -4.54 36.04 14.83
CA ASP A 258 -5.56 35.06 14.39
C ASP A 258 -5.41 34.65 12.90
N LEU A 259 -4.49 35.27 12.16
CA LEU A 259 -4.23 34.94 10.75
C LEU A 259 -3.23 33.79 10.69
N LEU A 260 -3.74 32.57 10.51
CA LEU A 260 -2.94 31.36 10.37
C LEU A 260 -2.20 31.36 9.03
N GLY A 261 -0.88 31.19 9.09
CA GLY A 261 -0.08 30.97 7.90
C GLY A 261 -0.25 29.55 7.33
N GLU A 262 -0.16 29.42 6.02
CA GLU A 262 -0.28 28.11 5.36
C GLU A 262 0.78 27.90 4.28
N VAL A 263 1.38 26.72 4.27
CA VAL A 263 2.23 26.24 3.17
C VAL A 263 1.58 24.99 2.57
N ARG A 264 1.24 25.04 1.29
CA ARG A 264 0.63 23.94 0.53
C ARG A 264 1.53 23.53 -0.64
N ILE A 265 1.88 22.24 -0.69
CA ILE A 265 2.87 21.70 -1.63
C ILE A 265 2.32 20.44 -2.33
N ASP A 266 1.81 20.58 -3.55
CA ASP A 266 1.06 19.51 -4.21
C ASP A 266 1.73 19.06 -5.53
N ALA A 267 2.28 17.84 -5.54
CA ALA A 267 2.79 17.17 -6.73
C ALA A 267 1.81 16.07 -7.16
N HIS A 268 0.77 16.42 -7.91
CA HIS A 268 -0.30 15.49 -8.30
C HIS A 268 0.28 14.32 -9.14
N GLY A 269 0.18 13.09 -8.60
CA GLY A 269 0.77 11.89 -9.22
C GLY A 269 2.30 11.86 -9.22
N GLY A 270 2.95 12.78 -8.51
CA GLY A 270 4.38 13.03 -8.60
C GLY A 270 5.13 12.89 -7.28
N THR A 271 6.29 13.53 -7.19
CA THR A 271 7.15 13.57 -6.00
C THR A 271 7.26 14.98 -5.45
N THR A 272 7.09 15.10 -4.13
CA THR A 272 7.44 16.32 -3.38
C THR A 272 8.75 16.09 -2.65
N THR A 273 9.74 16.97 -2.82
CA THR A 273 10.96 16.97 -2.02
C THR A 273 11.07 18.20 -1.14
N LEU A 274 11.22 17.98 0.16
CA LEU A 274 11.37 19.01 1.18
C LEU A 274 12.79 18.99 1.71
N ASP A 275 13.48 20.11 1.56
CA ASP A 275 14.77 20.49 2.11
C ASP A 275 14.71 21.98 2.51
N GLY A 276 15.79 22.54 3.05
CA GLY A 276 15.84 23.93 3.47
C GLY A 276 14.98 24.19 4.71
N THR A 277 14.19 25.27 4.72
CA THR A 277 13.36 25.64 5.87
C THR A 277 11.92 25.94 5.45
N LEU A 278 10.97 25.34 6.15
CA LEU A 278 9.56 25.68 6.09
C LEU A 278 9.14 26.22 7.46
N ASP A 279 8.71 27.46 7.52
CA ASP A 279 8.37 28.16 8.75
C ASP A 279 6.93 28.68 8.72
N VAL A 280 6.09 28.07 9.56
CA VAL A 280 4.71 28.45 9.85
C VAL A 280 4.53 28.74 11.35
N SER A 281 5.61 29.06 12.06
CA SER A 281 5.56 29.35 13.50
C SER A 281 4.75 30.62 13.80
N SER A 282 4.40 30.80 15.07
CA SER A 282 3.81 32.05 15.57
C SER A 282 4.52 32.52 16.83
N THR A 283 4.64 33.84 16.97
CA THR A 283 5.16 34.48 18.18
C THR A 283 4.06 35.04 19.09
N THR A 284 2.82 35.11 18.61
CA THR A 284 1.68 35.69 19.35
C THR A 284 0.47 34.75 19.50
N GLY A 285 0.35 33.70 18.67
CA GLY A 285 -0.80 32.79 18.67
C GLY A 285 -0.44 31.35 18.29
N SER A 286 -1.40 30.66 17.67
CA SER A 286 -1.19 29.30 17.14
C SER A 286 -0.32 29.32 15.90
N ALA A 287 0.52 28.31 15.75
CA ALA A 287 1.25 28.10 14.50
C ALA A 287 0.29 27.75 13.35
N GLY A 288 0.76 28.00 12.14
CA GLY A 288 0.12 27.65 10.90
C GLY A 288 0.27 26.16 10.55
N ARG A 289 0.03 25.81 9.29
CA ARG A 289 0.06 24.41 8.84
C ARG A 289 0.89 24.22 7.57
N ILE A 290 1.57 23.07 7.49
CA ILE A 290 2.24 22.60 6.30
C ILE A 290 1.46 21.40 5.77
N THR A 291 1.01 21.49 4.51
CA THR A 291 0.30 20.41 3.82
C THR A 291 1.04 20.05 2.53
N ALA A 292 1.10 18.76 2.23
CA ALA A 292 1.61 18.32 0.95
C ALA A 292 0.88 17.08 0.43
N GLN A 293 0.46 17.11 -0.83
CA GLN A 293 -0.11 15.95 -1.51
C GLN A 293 0.82 15.46 -2.63
N ALA A 294 1.21 14.19 -2.60
CA ALA A 294 2.08 13.60 -3.62
C ALA A 294 1.93 12.08 -3.70
N GLY A 295 2.39 11.47 -4.79
CA GLY A 295 2.57 10.02 -4.88
C GLY A 295 3.79 9.55 -4.09
N ARG A 296 4.80 10.42 -3.92
CA ARG A 296 5.98 10.19 -3.08
C ARG A 296 6.47 11.45 -2.38
N PHE A 297 7.07 11.27 -1.21
CA PHE A 297 7.64 12.32 -0.39
C PHE A 297 9.11 12.03 -0.09
N GLY A 298 9.97 13.00 -0.40
CA GLY A 298 11.34 13.05 0.11
C GLY A 298 11.45 14.15 1.17
N ILE A 299 12.00 13.83 2.34
CA ILE A 299 12.37 14.82 3.35
C ILE A 299 13.87 14.65 3.61
N ALA A 300 14.64 15.67 3.28
CA ALA A 300 16.08 15.65 3.48
C ALA A 300 16.41 15.70 4.99
N PRO A 301 17.52 15.09 5.44
CA PRO A 301 17.98 15.21 6.82
C PRO A 301 18.27 16.67 7.26
N THR A 302 18.48 17.56 6.29
CA THR A 302 18.74 18.99 6.48
C THR A 302 17.48 19.84 6.58
N THR A 303 16.30 19.26 6.36
CA THR A 303 15.03 19.98 6.41
C THR A 303 14.75 20.50 7.81
N ARG A 304 14.47 21.80 7.91
CA ARG A 304 14.00 22.46 9.13
C ARG A 304 12.53 22.78 9.02
N LEU A 305 11.73 22.21 9.90
CA LEU A 305 10.30 22.43 9.98
C LEU A 305 10.02 23.24 11.25
N LEU A 306 9.57 24.49 11.10
CA LEU A 306 9.32 25.40 12.22
C LEU A 306 7.82 25.68 12.29
N ALA A 307 7.20 25.21 13.37
CA ALA A 307 5.74 25.30 13.53
C ALA A 307 5.36 25.47 15.01
N SER A 308 6.18 26.16 15.80
CA SER A 308 5.89 26.39 17.22
C SER A 308 4.82 27.46 17.42
N GLY A 309 3.81 27.17 18.25
CA GLY A 309 2.86 28.14 18.78
C GLY A 309 3.41 28.88 20.00
N ALA A 310 2.96 30.10 20.25
CA ALA A 310 3.40 30.91 21.39
C ALA A 310 2.53 30.70 22.63
N GLY A 311 3.09 30.80 23.83
CA GLY A 311 2.29 30.96 25.08
C GLY A 311 1.29 29.85 25.40
N GLY A 312 1.53 28.61 24.94
CA GLY A 312 0.62 27.46 25.15
C GLY A 312 -0.47 27.30 24.09
N HIS A 313 -0.43 28.08 23.00
CA HIS A 313 -1.23 27.84 21.80
C HIS A 313 -0.76 26.58 21.05
N GLN A 314 -1.55 26.15 20.06
CA GLN A 314 -1.28 24.92 19.32
C GLN A 314 -0.05 25.07 18.43
N ASP A 315 0.83 24.07 18.47
CA ASP A 315 1.86 23.87 17.45
C ASP A 315 1.22 23.42 16.14
N GLY A 316 1.94 23.64 15.04
CA GLY A 316 1.51 23.26 13.71
C GLY A 316 1.78 21.79 13.40
N LEU A 317 1.24 21.36 12.27
CA LEU A 317 1.23 19.98 11.81
C LEU A 317 1.84 19.90 10.40
N LEU A 318 2.58 18.82 10.14
CA LEU A 318 2.92 18.38 8.79
C LEU A 318 1.89 17.32 8.37
N ALA A 319 1.01 17.67 7.43
CA ALA A 319 0.04 16.74 6.87
C ALA A 319 0.47 16.29 5.46
N LEU A 320 0.78 15.01 5.31
CA LEU A 320 1.17 14.39 4.04
C LEU A 320 0.05 13.48 3.55
N SER A 321 -0.40 13.66 2.30
CA SER A 321 -1.46 12.85 1.72
C SER A 321 -1.08 12.26 0.35
N SER A 322 -1.49 11.02 0.13
CA SER A 322 -1.49 10.38 -1.19
C SER A 322 -2.93 10.30 -1.71
N SER A 323 -3.14 10.45 -3.02
CA SER A 323 -4.47 10.18 -3.62
C SER A 323 -4.80 8.68 -3.63
N GLY A 324 -3.76 7.84 -3.65
CA GLY A 324 -3.83 6.38 -3.59
C GLY A 324 -3.58 5.83 -2.19
N PRO A 325 -3.16 4.56 -2.12
CA PRO A 325 -2.58 3.96 -0.92
C PRO A 325 -1.39 4.78 -0.43
N PHE A 326 -1.06 4.60 0.85
CA PHE A 326 0.11 5.23 1.47
C PHE A 326 0.98 4.16 2.09
N SER A 327 2.27 4.13 1.76
CA SER A 327 3.23 3.21 2.37
C SER A 327 4.41 3.92 3.01
N ILE A 328 4.79 3.46 4.20
CA ILE A 328 6.02 3.82 4.89
C ILE A 328 6.96 2.62 4.77
N GLY A 329 8.16 2.83 4.26
CA GLY A 329 9.08 1.74 4.01
C GLY A 329 10.45 2.23 3.56
N ASP A 330 11.21 1.36 2.91
CA ASP A 330 12.39 1.72 2.15
C ASP A 330 12.05 1.84 0.66
N GLY A 331 13.02 2.33 -0.13
CA GLY A 331 13.02 2.25 -1.59
C GLY A 331 11.83 2.92 -2.29
N SER A 332 10.88 2.11 -2.77
CA SER A 332 9.77 2.53 -3.64
C SER A 332 8.52 3.03 -2.91
N SER A 333 8.56 3.12 -1.58
CA SER A 333 7.44 3.52 -0.73
C SER A 333 7.00 4.98 -0.94
N THR A 334 5.78 5.32 -0.49
CA THR A 334 5.26 6.70 -0.53
C THR A 334 6.12 7.63 0.31
N LEU A 335 6.59 7.18 1.47
CA LEU A 335 7.48 7.92 2.36
C LEU A 335 8.53 6.99 2.95
N ASP A 336 9.79 7.43 2.93
CA ASP A 336 10.87 6.71 3.59
C ASP A 336 10.82 6.86 5.12
N ALA A 337 11.12 5.79 5.86
CA ALA A 337 11.06 5.83 7.33
C ALA A 337 12.08 6.80 7.97
N ILE A 338 13.25 7.03 7.35
CA ILE A 338 14.25 8.00 7.82
C ILE A 338 13.73 9.43 7.62
N ALA A 339 13.10 9.68 6.47
CA ALA A 339 12.44 10.96 6.18
C ALA A 339 11.33 11.24 7.21
N LEU A 340 10.51 10.24 7.55
CA LEU A 340 9.48 10.38 8.59
C LEU A 340 10.07 10.64 9.97
N ASN A 341 11.12 9.91 10.38
CA ASN A 341 11.79 10.14 11.67
C ASN A 341 12.36 11.57 11.76
N THR A 342 12.87 12.12 10.65
CA THR A 342 13.37 13.50 10.57
C THR A 342 12.26 14.53 10.83
N ALA A 343 11.04 14.27 10.32
CA ALA A 343 9.89 15.13 10.55
C ALA A 343 9.33 15.01 11.98
N LEU A 344 9.16 13.78 12.49
CA LEU A 344 8.65 13.51 13.85
C LEU A 344 9.58 14.02 14.96
N ALA A 345 10.86 14.22 14.67
CA ALA A 345 11.79 14.87 15.60
C ALA A 345 11.51 16.37 15.79
N GLN A 346 10.73 17.00 14.90
CA GLN A 346 10.55 18.46 14.85
C GLN A 346 9.11 18.91 15.10
N LEU A 347 8.10 18.16 14.66
CA LEU A 347 6.68 18.44 14.93
C LEU A 347 5.80 17.20 14.75
N SER A 348 4.49 17.34 15.02
CA SER A 348 3.50 16.30 14.74
C SER A 348 3.36 16.06 13.24
N VAL A 349 3.07 14.82 12.86
CA VAL A 349 2.94 14.39 11.46
C VAL A 349 1.69 13.54 11.30
N ASP A 350 0.83 13.93 10.35
CA ASP A 350 -0.34 13.16 9.91
C ASP A 350 -0.09 12.61 8.51
N LEU A 351 -0.25 11.29 8.34
CA LEU A 351 -0.14 10.61 7.06
C LEU A 351 -1.51 10.10 6.63
N THR A 352 -1.94 10.46 5.42
CA THR A 352 -3.27 10.12 4.91
C THR A 352 -3.22 9.34 3.60
N ALA A 353 -3.80 8.14 3.59
CA ALA A 353 -4.14 7.41 2.38
C ALA A 353 -5.50 7.89 1.85
N GLY A 354 -5.51 8.54 0.68
CA GLY A 354 -6.73 9.03 0.04
C GLY A 354 -7.65 7.91 -0.44
N SER A 355 -7.07 6.75 -0.75
CA SER A 355 -7.79 5.50 -1.03
C SER A 355 -6.92 4.29 -0.68
N GLY A 356 -7.52 3.12 -0.48
CA GLY A 356 -6.76 1.91 -0.13
C GLY A 356 -6.22 1.91 1.31
N ASN A 357 -5.37 0.93 1.60
CA ASN A 357 -4.75 0.76 2.91
C ASN A 357 -3.59 1.73 3.15
N LEU A 358 -3.25 1.91 4.42
CA LEU A 358 -1.98 2.49 4.85
C LEU A 358 -1.06 1.37 5.37
N GLU A 359 0.12 1.21 4.77
CA GLU A 359 1.07 0.15 5.10
C GLU A 359 2.31 0.72 5.81
N VAL A 360 2.66 0.19 6.98
CA VAL A 360 3.89 0.54 7.70
C VAL A 360 4.85 -0.65 7.68
N ASN A 361 5.79 -0.62 6.73
CA ASN A 361 6.68 -1.73 6.38
C ASN A 361 8.11 -1.57 6.92
N ALA A 362 8.44 -0.43 7.51
CA ALA A 362 9.74 -0.18 8.12
C ALA A 362 9.61 0.41 9.54
N PRO A 363 10.63 0.22 10.40
CA PRO A 363 10.59 0.74 11.77
C PRO A 363 10.56 2.27 11.84
N VAL A 364 9.78 2.80 12.79
CA VAL A 364 9.65 4.24 13.07
C VAL A 364 9.86 4.46 14.56
N ASN A 365 10.67 5.46 14.93
CA ASN A 365 10.98 5.76 16.32
C ASN A 365 10.75 7.25 16.60
N TRP A 366 9.94 7.57 17.61
CA TRP A 366 9.67 8.95 18.00
C TRP A 366 9.57 9.09 19.52
N SER A 367 9.97 10.27 20.02
CA SER A 367 10.06 10.55 21.46
C SER A 367 9.25 11.76 21.92
N ALA A 368 8.66 12.47 20.97
CA ALA A 368 7.80 13.63 21.15
C ALA A 368 6.82 13.70 19.96
N HIS A 369 5.87 14.63 20.05
CA HIS A 369 4.85 14.89 19.02
C HIS A 369 3.88 13.73 18.77
N THR A 370 2.82 14.02 17.99
CA THR A 370 1.83 13.03 17.58
C THR A 370 2.19 12.45 16.22
N PHE A 371 2.21 11.13 16.14
CA PHE A 371 2.23 10.41 14.87
C PHE A 371 0.81 9.96 14.52
N GLY A 372 0.23 10.57 13.49
CA GLY A 372 -1.12 10.32 13.00
C GLY A 372 -1.16 9.49 11.72
N LEU A 373 -1.98 8.44 11.71
CA LEU A 373 -2.21 7.57 10.55
C LEU A 373 -3.69 7.58 10.17
N HIS A 374 -4.00 7.89 8.92
CA HIS A 374 -5.36 8.03 8.43
C HIS A 374 -5.58 7.21 7.17
N SER A 375 -6.54 6.29 7.20
CA SER A 375 -7.00 5.53 6.04
C SER A 375 -8.53 5.47 6.00
N SER A 376 -9.10 5.35 4.81
CA SER A 376 -10.51 4.98 4.62
C SER A 376 -10.74 3.46 4.68
N GLN A 377 -9.66 2.67 4.73
CA GLN A 377 -9.64 1.21 4.85
C GLN A 377 -8.76 0.81 6.05
N ASP A 378 -7.93 -0.22 5.93
CA ASP A 378 -7.08 -0.71 7.02
C ASP A 378 -5.79 0.10 7.17
N ILE A 379 -5.27 0.11 8.40
CA ILE A 379 -3.90 0.50 8.73
C ILE A 379 -3.15 -0.77 9.12
N ASN A 380 -2.16 -1.16 8.32
CA ASN A 380 -1.40 -2.39 8.51
C ASN A 380 0.00 -2.07 9.04
N ILE A 381 0.30 -2.59 10.22
CA ILE A 381 1.58 -2.42 10.91
C ILE A 381 2.39 -3.69 10.73
N ASN A 382 3.35 -3.65 9.79
CA ASN A 382 4.20 -4.77 9.40
C ASN A 382 5.64 -4.65 9.93
N ALA A 383 5.93 -3.61 10.72
CA ALA A 383 7.21 -3.35 11.36
C ALA A 383 7.01 -2.84 12.80
N ILE A 384 8.12 -2.68 13.54
CA ILE A 384 8.11 -2.21 14.92
C ILE A 384 8.10 -0.69 14.95
N LEU A 385 7.11 -0.12 15.63
CA LEU A 385 6.99 1.31 15.91
C LEU A 385 7.33 1.54 17.38
N THR A 386 8.18 2.51 17.70
CA THR A 386 8.61 2.77 19.08
C THR A 386 8.31 4.21 19.48
N ALA A 387 7.39 4.37 20.44
CA ALA A 387 7.05 5.64 21.08
C ALA A 387 7.69 5.72 22.47
N THR A 388 8.42 6.79 22.75
CA THR A 388 9.05 7.06 24.05
C THR A 388 8.79 8.50 24.51
N GLY A 389 9.21 8.86 25.73
CA GLY A 389 9.19 10.26 26.15
C GLY A 389 7.78 10.84 26.27
N ASP A 390 7.46 11.81 25.41
CA ASP A 390 6.17 12.53 25.32
C ASP A 390 5.41 12.24 24.01
N ALA A 391 5.88 11.25 23.24
CA ALA A 391 5.26 10.81 22.00
C ALA A 391 3.78 10.42 22.14
N SER A 392 2.94 10.87 21.21
CA SER A 392 1.53 10.46 21.10
C SER A 392 1.27 9.73 19.78
N PHE A 393 0.19 8.96 19.72
CA PHE A 393 -0.21 8.20 18.53
C PHE A 393 -1.71 8.37 18.25
N LEU A 394 -2.04 8.64 16.99
CA LEU A 394 -3.40 8.79 16.50
C LEU A 394 -3.60 7.87 15.29
N ALA A 395 -4.71 7.13 15.25
CA ALA A 395 -5.06 6.36 14.08
C ALA A 395 -6.56 6.40 13.78
N THR A 396 -6.92 6.62 12.51
CA THR A 396 -8.30 6.53 12.03
C THR A 396 -8.43 5.65 10.81
N TRP A 397 -9.45 4.80 10.78
CA TRP A 397 -9.71 3.84 9.70
C TRP A 397 -11.18 3.82 9.27
N GLY A 398 -11.48 3.08 8.20
CA GLY A 398 -12.82 2.96 7.64
C GLY A 398 -13.89 2.39 8.61
N GLN A 399 -15.15 2.59 8.27
CA GLN A 399 -16.25 1.96 9.03
C GLN A 399 -16.35 0.48 8.69
N SER A 400 -16.38 -0.38 9.72
CA SER A 400 -16.64 -1.81 9.53
C SER A 400 -18.08 -2.05 9.09
N VAL A 401 -18.27 -2.72 7.96
CA VAL A 401 -19.55 -2.88 7.27
C VAL A 401 -19.78 -4.31 6.82
N ARG A 402 -21.05 -4.67 6.67
CA ARG A 402 -21.50 -5.90 6.02
C ARG A 402 -22.56 -5.61 4.96
N THR A 403 -22.54 -6.34 3.85
CA THR A 403 -23.67 -6.41 2.92
C THR A 403 -24.87 -7.08 3.59
N ALA A 404 -26.03 -6.42 3.62
CA ALA A 404 -27.28 -7.04 4.08
C ALA A 404 -27.82 -7.99 3.01
N VAL A 405 -28.21 -9.20 3.41
CA VAL A 405 -28.82 -10.21 2.54
C VAL A 405 -30.28 -10.38 2.97
N SER A 406 -31.24 -10.27 2.03
CA SER A 406 -32.68 -10.23 2.34
C SER A 406 -33.28 -11.59 2.71
N ASP A 407 -32.74 -12.69 2.17
CA ASP A 407 -33.16 -14.08 2.43
C ASP A 407 -31.97 -14.89 2.94
N TYR A 408 -31.61 -14.67 4.20
CA TYR A 408 -30.46 -15.32 4.82
C TYR A 408 -30.78 -16.77 5.23
N ASP A 409 -30.16 -17.72 4.57
CA ASP A 409 -29.84 -19.05 5.09
C ASP A 409 -28.31 -19.14 5.03
N GLY A 410 -27.62 -19.58 6.10
CA GLY A 410 -26.18 -19.39 6.31
C GLY A 410 -25.30 -19.73 5.10
N TYR A 411 -25.74 -20.68 4.27
CA TYR A 411 -25.11 -21.02 3.00
C TYR A 411 -25.29 -19.97 1.88
N ARG A 412 -26.49 -19.38 1.69
CA ARG A 412 -26.80 -18.44 0.59
C ARG A 412 -25.95 -17.18 0.65
N ALA A 413 -25.67 -16.66 1.84
CA ALA A 413 -24.77 -15.53 2.00
C ALA A 413 -23.33 -15.85 1.59
N LEU A 414 -22.85 -17.07 1.84
CA LEU A 414 -21.47 -17.47 1.54
C LEU A 414 -21.20 -17.73 0.05
N VAL A 415 -22.27 -17.93 -0.72
CA VAL A 415 -22.21 -18.10 -2.18
C VAL A 415 -22.74 -16.88 -2.94
N ASP A 416 -23.28 -15.89 -2.23
CA ASP A 416 -23.65 -14.61 -2.82
C ASP A 416 -22.38 -13.82 -3.14
N PRO A 417 -22.10 -13.52 -4.42
CA PRO A 417 -20.94 -12.72 -4.80
C PRO A 417 -20.99 -11.28 -4.26
N GLN A 418 -22.15 -10.83 -3.76
CA GLN A 418 -22.33 -9.52 -3.12
C GLN A 418 -22.05 -9.54 -1.61
N PHE A 419 -21.94 -10.71 -0.98
CA PHE A 419 -21.62 -10.79 0.44
C PHE A 419 -20.18 -10.34 0.69
N ASP A 420 -20.07 -9.25 1.44
CA ASP A 420 -18.80 -8.66 1.83
C ASP A 420 -18.89 -8.29 3.31
N GLU A 421 -17.94 -8.80 4.10
CA GLU A 421 -17.78 -8.43 5.50
C GLU A 421 -16.38 -7.84 5.69
N ARG A 422 -16.34 -6.54 5.98
CA ARG A 422 -15.09 -5.81 6.18
C ARG A 422 -15.02 -5.28 7.59
N LEU A 423 -14.04 -5.76 8.34
CA LEU A 423 -13.67 -5.22 9.65
C LEU A 423 -12.44 -4.34 9.50
N TYR A 424 -12.61 -3.08 9.11
CA TYR A 424 -11.47 -2.17 9.06
C TYR A 424 -10.92 -1.91 10.47
N GLY A 425 -9.59 -1.79 10.56
CA GLY A 425 -8.90 -1.55 11.82
C GLY A 425 -7.42 -1.24 11.65
N ILE A 426 -6.75 -1.11 12.79
CA ILE A 426 -5.31 -1.27 12.87
C ILE A 426 -4.98 -2.76 13.00
N ASN A 427 -4.22 -3.31 12.06
CA ASN A 427 -3.91 -4.74 12.00
C ASN A 427 -2.41 -4.99 12.05
N MET A 428 -2.03 -6.12 12.62
CA MET A 428 -0.65 -6.60 12.64
C MET A 428 -0.64 -8.00 12.03
N ALA A 429 0.16 -8.23 10.98
CA ALA A 429 0.28 -9.57 10.41
C ALA A 429 0.91 -10.52 11.44
N PHE A 430 0.44 -11.77 11.50
CA PHE A 430 1.16 -12.81 12.23
C PHE A 430 2.52 -13.05 11.58
N ASP A 431 3.53 -13.27 12.41
CA ASP A 431 4.84 -13.65 11.92
C ASP A 431 4.86 -15.16 11.62
N THR A 432 5.55 -15.52 10.54
CA THR A 432 5.63 -16.90 10.06
C THR A 432 7.06 -17.28 9.76
N ASP A 433 7.39 -18.55 9.95
CA ASP A 433 8.66 -19.10 9.52
C ASP A 433 8.75 -19.23 7.98
N ALA A 434 9.89 -19.71 7.49
CA ALA A 434 10.13 -19.91 6.06
C ALA A 434 9.19 -20.94 5.40
N MET A 435 8.48 -21.75 6.19
CA MET A 435 7.50 -22.74 5.73
C MET A 435 6.06 -22.21 5.86
N GLY A 436 5.87 -20.94 6.25
CA GLY A 436 4.57 -20.30 6.41
C GLY A 436 3.86 -20.66 7.72
N GLN A 437 4.54 -21.29 8.68
CA GLN A 437 3.95 -21.65 9.97
C GLN A 437 4.07 -20.49 10.97
N HIS A 438 3.00 -20.25 11.74
CA HIS A 438 2.96 -19.16 12.70
C HIS A 438 3.89 -19.39 13.91
N ASN A 439 4.64 -18.37 14.30
CA ASN A 439 5.64 -18.47 15.37
C ASN A 439 5.18 -17.89 16.74
N ASP A 440 3.87 -17.79 16.97
CA ASP A 440 3.29 -17.16 18.17
C ASP A 440 3.74 -15.71 18.40
N ARG A 441 3.95 -14.96 17.32
CA ARG A 441 4.23 -13.51 17.34
C ARG A 441 3.57 -12.78 16.19
N PHE A 442 3.62 -11.47 16.27
CA PHE A 442 3.25 -10.56 15.20
C PHE A 442 4.51 -10.03 14.50
N LYS A 443 4.40 -9.82 13.20
CA LYS A 443 5.47 -9.28 12.34
C LYS A 443 5.77 -7.81 12.70
N GLY A 444 4.72 -7.03 12.93
CA GLY A 444 4.79 -5.66 13.41
C GLY A 444 4.09 -5.48 14.76
N ARG A 445 4.45 -4.41 15.48
CA ARG A 445 3.85 -4.03 16.77
C ARG A 445 4.16 -2.57 17.09
N ILE A 446 3.47 -2.01 18.08
CA ILE A 446 3.69 -0.64 18.55
C ILE A 446 4.15 -0.66 20.02
N ASP A 447 5.46 -0.55 20.23
CA ASP A 447 6.08 -0.39 21.54
C ASP A 447 5.77 1.02 22.07
N PHE A 448 4.96 1.13 23.13
CA PHE A 448 4.49 2.41 23.68
C PHE A 448 4.93 2.62 25.14
N ASP A 449 6.16 3.09 25.31
CA ASP A 449 6.77 3.51 26.59
C ASP A 449 6.83 5.05 26.67
N SER A 450 5.72 5.68 26.32
CA SER A 450 5.57 7.14 26.32
C SER A 450 4.56 7.60 27.35
N ARG A 451 4.71 8.85 27.82
CA ARG A 451 3.76 9.58 28.66
C ARG A 451 2.64 10.23 27.85
N GLY A 452 2.74 10.24 26.52
CA GLY A 452 1.73 10.78 25.62
C GLY A 452 0.48 9.90 25.51
N THR A 453 -0.41 10.27 24.61
CA THR A 453 -1.73 9.64 24.47
C THR A 453 -1.83 8.74 23.25
N VAL A 454 -2.67 7.71 23.34
CA VAL A 454 -3.08 6.88 22.21
C VAL A 454 -4.56 7.11 21.94
N THR A 455 -4.90 7.54 20.72
CA THR A 455 -6.28 7.78 20.29
C THR A 455 -6.59 7.03 19.01
N LEU A 456 -7.63 6.20 19.01
CA LEU A 456 -7.96 5.32 17.89
C LEU A 456 -9.46 5.36 17.59
N GLY A 457 -9.86 5.14 16.35
CA GLY A 457 -11.26 4.91 16.01
C GLY A 457 -11.60 5.27 14.57
N GLN A 458 -12.84 5.65 14.34
CA GLN A 458 -13.31 6.13 13.03
C GLN A 458 -13.08 7.65 12.93
N PRO A 459 -12.96 8.20 11.70
CA PRO A 459 -12.96 9.63 11.48
C PRO A 459 -14.13 10.32 12.20
N GLY A 460 -13.83 11.31 13.04
CA GLY A 460 -14.83 12.03 13.84
C GLY A 460 -15.37 11.29 15.07
N GLN A 461 -14.92 10.05 15.34
CA GLN A 461 -15.34 9.22 16.49
C GLN A 461 -14.12 8.50 17.12
N VAL A 462 -13.03 9.22 17.32
CA VAL A 462 -11.82 8.69 17.98
C VAL A 462 -12.00 8.64 19.50
N GLN A 463 -11.40 7.64 20.13
CA GLN A 463 -11.44 7.45 21.57
C GLN A 463 -10.02 7.27 22.13
N ALA A 464 -9.79 7.77 23.35
CA ALA A 464 -8.53 7.55 24.06
C ALA A 464 -8.44 6.10 24.58
N TYR A 465 -7.23 5.54 24.53
CA TYR A 465 -6.89 4.21 25.03
C TYR A 465 -5.93 4.32 26.22
N LYS A 466 -6.19 3.53 27.26
CA LYS A 466 -5.29 3.39 28.40
C LYS A 466 -4.18 2.39 28.06
N VAL A 467 -2.93 2.82 28.21
CA VAL A 467 -1.75 1.97 27.97
C VAL A 467 -1.44 1.10 29.17
N ILE A 468 -1.20 -0.18 28.92
CA ILE A 468 -0.82 -1.19 29.90
C ILE A 468 0.61 -1.64 29.61
N ASN A 469 1.50 -1.42 30.56
CA ASN A 469 2.92 -1.72 30.45
C ASN A 469 3.40 -2.74 31.50
N THR A 470 2.58 -3.05 32.51
CA THR A 470 2.95 -3.95 33.60
C THR A 470 1.86 -4.96 33.92
N ALA A 471 2.23 -6.08 34.54
CA ALA A 471 1.27 -7.08 35.03
C ALA A 471 0.28 -6.50 36.05
N SER A 472 0.71 -5.55 36.89
CA SER A 472 -0.16 -4.84 37.83
C SER A 472 -1.19 -3.96 37.14
N GLU A 473 -0.80 -3.22 36.11
CA GLU A 473 -1.74 -2.42 35.31
C GLU A 473 -2.71 -3.30 34.53
N LEU A 474 -2.22 -4.44 34.02
CA LEU A 474 -3.06 -5.44 33.36
C LEU A 474 -4.14 -5.95 34.32
N GLN A 475 -3.77 -6.33 35.55
CA GLN A 475 -4.73 -6.80 36.55
C GLN A 475 -5.76 -5.73 36.95
N ALA A 476 -5.44 -4.44 36.76
CA ALA A 476 -6.33 -3.31 37.06
C ALA A 476 -7.32 -2.96 35.92
N VAL A 477 -7.37 -3.75 34.84
CA VAL A 477 -8.35 -3.58 33.76
C VAL A 477 -9.78 -3.74 34.31
N GLY A 478 -10.60 -2.72 34.11
CA GLY A 478 -11.99 -2.69 34.55
C GLY A 478 -12.97 -3.39 33.60
N MET A 479 -14.25 -3.41 33.96
CA MET A 479 -15.32 -4.01 33.15
C MET A 479 -15.67 -3.23 31.88
N GLN A 480 -15.21 -1.99 31.77
CA GLN A 480 -15.47 -1.06 30.66
C GLN A 480 -14.18 -0.32 30.29
N GLY A 481 -14.16 0.31 29.13
CA GLY A 481 -13.08 1.20 28.68
C GLY A 481 -12.22 0.62 27.54
N ASN A 482 -11.26 1.41 27.10
CA ASN A 482 -10.39 1.10 25.96
C ASN A 482 -8.96 0.91 26.45
N TYR A 483 -8.36 -0.22 26.13
CA TYR A 483 -7.04 -0.61 26.63
C TYR A 483 -6.15 -1.07 25.48
N ILE A 484 -4.88 -0.68 25.54
CA ILE A 484 -3.83 -1.24 24.69
C ILE A 484 -2.69 -1.80 25.54
N LEU A 485 -1.98 -2.81 25.02
CA LEU A 485 -0.66 -3.15 25.54
C LEU A 485 0.38 -2.20 24.92
N GLY A 486 1.28 -1.67 25.75
CA GLY A 486 2.45 -0.90 25.28
C GLY A 486 3.73 -1.72 25.21
N ARG A 487 3.72 -2.95 25.73
CA ARG A 487 4.81 -3.93 25.67
C ARG A 487 4.30 -5.34 25.93
N ASP A 488 5.16 -6.33 25.68
CA ASP A 488 4.91 -7.71 26.09
C ASP A 488 4.88 -7.84 27.62
N ILE A 489 3.92 -8.62 28.14
CA ILE A 489 3.72 -8.81 29.58
C ILE A 489 4.03 -10.26 29.96
N ASN A 490 4.95 -10.47 30.90
CA ASN A 490 5.28 -11.80 31.42
C ASN A 490 4.64 -12.03 32.80
N LEU A 491 3.77 -13.04 32.90
CA LEU A 491 3.03 -13.40 34.11
C LEU A 491 3.68 -14.50 34.94
N SER A 492 4.93 -14.89 34.67
CA SER A 492 5.63 -15.95 35.43
C SER A 492 5.72 -15.72 36.94
N GLN A 493 5.63 -14.46 37.39
CA GLN A 493 5.62 -14.09 38.81
C GLN A 493 4.21 -14.10 39.43
N VAL A 494 3.16 -14.30 38.64
CA VAL A 494 1.77 -14.41 39.08
C VAL A 494 1.43 -15.89 39.24
N GLY A 495 1.28 -16.34 40.49
CA GLY A 495 1.09 -17.76 40.80
C GLY A 495 -0.26 -18.32 40.34
N ASN A 496 -1.34 -17.55 40.48
CA ASN A 496 -2.67 -17.90 39.98
C ASN A 496 -3.36 -16.63 39.46
N TRP A 497 -3.68 -16.63 38.17
CA TRP A 497 -4.30 -15.51 37.49
C TRP A 497 -5.76 -15.37 37.90
N THR A 498 -6.17 -14.14 38.17
CA THR A 498 -7.59 -13.79 38.30
C THR A 498 -8.03 -13.17 36.98
N PRO A 499 -9.05 -13.74 36.29
CA PRO A 499 -9.54 -13.20 35.04
C PRO A 499 -9.83 -11.70 35.15
N LEU A 500 -9.54 -10.96 34.07
CA LEU A 500 -9.70 -9.51 34.02
C LEU A 500 -11.14 -9.06 34.26
N ALA A 501 -11.31 -7.75 34.45
CA ALA A 501 -12.59 -7.15 34.83
C ALA A 501 -13.13 -7.70 36.17
N SER A 502 -12.23 -8.02 37.11
CA SER A 502 -12.53 -8.64 38.42
C SER A 502 -13.30 -9.97 38.28
N GLY A 503 -13.02 -10.74 37.23
CA GLY A 503 -13.80 -11.92 36.89
C GLY A 503 -15.24 -11.60 36.50
N GLY A 504 -15.54 -10.38 36.05
CA GLY A 504 -16.83 -9.91 35.57
C GLY A 504 -17.01 -10.12 34.06
N VAL A 505 -17.92 -9.34 33.49
CA VAL A 505 -18.10 -9.19 32.04
C VAL A 505 -17.29 -7.98 31.58
N PHE A 506 -16.42 -8.16 30.59
CA PHE A 506 -15.71 -7.07 29.93
C PHE A 506 -16.52 -6.59 28.72
N ASN A 507 -16.91 -5.31 28.73
CA ASN A 507 -17.70 -4.65 27.69
C ASN A 507 -16.91 -3.54 26.96
N GLY A 508 -15.59 -3.54 27.08
CA GLY A 508 -14.70 -2.57 26.46
C GLY A 508 -13.99 -3.07 25.19
N HIS A 509 -12.98 -2.31 24.77
CA HIS A 509 -12.08 -2.67 23.68
C HIS A 509 -10.68 -2.93 24.24
N PHE A 510 -10.10 -4.09 23.92
CA PHE A 510 -8.75 -4.45 24.31
C PHE A 510 -7.94 -4.79 23.07
N ASN A 511 -6.93 -3.98 22.78
CA ASN A 511 -6.07 -4.17 21.62
C ASN A 511 -4.65 -4.51 22.07
N GLY A 512 -4.13 -5.67 21.69
CA GLY A 512 -2.78 -6.09 22.06
C GLY A 512 -1.69 -5.30 21.34
N PHE A 513 -2.00 -4.48 20.31
CA PHE A 513 -1.00 -3.68 19.59
C PHE A 513 0.17 -4.51 19.01
N GLY A 514 -0.08 -5.80 18.76
CA GLY A 514 0.94 -6.75 18.31
C GLY A 514 1.80 -7.34 19.43
N HIS A 515 1.40 -7.16 20.70
CA HIS A 515 2.09 -7.70 21.87
C HIS A 515 1.53 -9.04 22.34
N VAL A 516 2.37 -9.72 23.12
CA VAL A 516 2.03 -11.00 23.76
C VAL A 516 1.97 -10.90 25.28
N ILE A 517 1.05 -11.65 25.87
CA ILE A 517 1.04 -11.95 27.31
C ILE A 517 1.52 -13.39 27.48
N ALA A 518 2.60 -13.58 28.23
CA ALA A 518 3.27 -14.86 28.40
C ALA A 518 3.06 -15.46 29.79
N ASN A 519 3.01 -16.79 29.86
CA ASN A 519 3.04 -17.58 31.09
C ASN A 519 1.82 -17.38 32.01
N LEU A 520 0.63 -17.23 31.44
CA LEU A 520 -0.60 -17.17 32.22
C LEU A 520 -0.88 -18.52 32.88
N LYS A 521 -0.91 -18.55 34.22
CA LYS A 521 -1.30 -19.72 35.02
C LYS A 521 -2.60 -19.48 35.73
N SER A 522 -3.58 -20.37 35.63
CA SER A 522 -4.90 -20.17 36.24
C SER A 522 -5.54 -21.47 36.70
N THR A 523 -6.28 -21.42 37.81
CA THR A 523 -7.12 -22.53 38.28
C THR A 523 -8.61 -22.35 37.99
N THR A 524 -8.98 -21.28 37.27
CA THR A 524 -10.39 -20.93 37.05
C THR A 524 -10.74 -20.74 35.58
N ASN A 525 -10.15 -19.74 34.91
CA ASN A 525 -10.40 -19.42 33.50
C ASN A 525 -9.16 -18.75 32.87
N GLY A 526 -9.23 -18.45 31.57
CA GLY A 526 -8.20 -17.72 30.85
C GLY A 526 -8.08 -16.25 31.21
N LEU A 527 -7.57 -15.45 30.27
CA LEU A 527 -7.35 -14.02 30.48
C LEU A 527 -8.65 -13.29 30.88
N PHE A 528 -9.76 -13.59 30.22
CA PHE A 528 -11.09 -13.06 30.51
C PHE A 528 -12.07 -14.19 30.89
N ARG A 529 -13.06 -13.89 31.74
CA ARG A 529 -14.18 -14.82 31.95
C ARG A 529 -15.24 -14.66 30.87
N THR A 530 -15.68 -13.42 30.63
CA THR A 530 -16.73 -13.11 29.65
C THR A 530 -16.42 -11.82 28.92
N LEU A 531 -16.55 -11.84 27.58
CA LEU A 531 -16.49 -10.69 26.69
C LEU A 531 -17.90 -10.38 26.17
N GLY A 532 -18.45 -9.24 26.54
CA GLY A 532 -19.79 -8.79 26.14
C GLY A 532 -20.92 -9.27 27.05
N SER A 533 -21.92 -8.40 27.27
CA SER A 533 -23.16 -8.74 27.99
C SER A 533 -24.36 -9.01 27.07
N THR A 534 -24.22 -8.70 25.80
CA THR A 534 -25.20 -8.92 24.73
C THR A 534 -24.45 -9.38 23.49
N GLN A 535 -25.07 -10.19 22.63
CA GLN A 535 -24.53 -10.48 21.30
C GLN A 535 -24.20 -9.16 20.59
N TYR A 536 -23.02 -9.06 19.97
CA TYR A 536 -22.55 -7.87 19.24
C TYR A 536 -23.60 -7.33 18.25
N ALA A 537 -23.56 -6.01 17.98
CA ALA A 537 -24.37 -5.39 16.95
C ALA A 537 -23.87 -5.90 15.58
N GLY A 538 -24.74 -6.60 14.84
CA GLY A 538 -24.36 -7.46 13.70
C GLY A 538 -24.83 -8.92 13.83
N SER A 539 -25.42 -9.27 14.98
CA SER A 539 -26.11 -10.53 15.26
C SER A 539 -27.49 -10.66 14.60
N ASN A 540 -28.12 -9.54 14.27
CA ASN A 540 -29.27 -9.51 13.36
C ASN A 540 -28.77 -9.46 11.91
N TRP A 541 -29.25 -10.40 11.10
CA TRP A 541 -28.92 -10.53 9.67
C TRP A 541 -29.27 -9.29 8.81
N ARG A 542 -29.95 -8.29 9.38
CA ARG A 542 -30.28 -6.98 8.77
C ARG A 542 -29.39 -5.81 9.20
N SER A 543 -28.45 -6.00 10.14
CA SER A 543 -27.57 -4.90 10.54
C SER A 543 -26.41 -4.74 9.58
N TYR A 544 -26.25 -3.50 9.10
CA TYR A 544 -25.17 -3.06 8.22
C TYR A 544 -23.87 -2.77 8.97
N GLN A 545 -23.93 -2.62 10.30
CA GLN A 545 -22.80 -2.22 11.14
C GLN A 545 -22.37 -3.37 12.04
N ILE A 546 -21.06 -3.59 12.12
CA ILE A 546 -20.44 -4.54 13.04
C ILE A 546 -19.75 -3.74 14.14
N SER A 547 -20.26 -3.85 15.37
CA SER A 547 -19.70 -3.15 16.53
C SER A 547 -20.00 -3.92 17.83
N GLY A 548 -19.08 -3.86 18.77
CA GLY A 548 -19.22 -4.48 20.08
C GLY A 548 -17.90 -4.58 20.83
N PRO A 549 -17.93 -5.05 22.09
CA PRO A 549 -16.73 -5.32 22.88
C PRO A 549 -15.77 -6.20 22.09
N SER A 550 -14.47 -5.90 22.13
CA SER A 550 -13.51 -6.57 21.25
C SER A 550 -12.18 -6.88 21.91
N LEU A 551 -11.59 -8.00 21.49
CA LEU A 551 -10.20 -8.38 21.73
C LEU A 551 -9.50 -8.47 20.38
N VAL A 552 -8.48 -7.65 20.15
CA VAL A 552 -7.84 -7.49 18.83
C VAL A 552 -6.32 -7.48 18.93
N ASN A 553 -5.60 -8.06 17.95
CA ASN A 553 -4.12 -8.03 17.84
C ASN A 553 -3.38 -8.47 19.11
N LEU A 554 -3.87 -9.52 19.79
CA LEU A 554 -3.39 -9.98 21.08
C LEU A 554 -2.94 -11.44 21.01
N GLY A 555 -1.75 -11.72 21.52
CA GLY A 555 -1.22 -13.08 21.65
C GLY A 555 -1.13 -13.56 23.10
N LEU A 556 -1.46 -14.82 23.35
CA LEU A 556 -1.17 -15.52 24.59
C LEU A 556 -0.19 -16.67 24.34
N THR A 557 0.89 -16.73 25.13
CA THR A 557 1.89 -17.80 25.02
C THR A 557 2.18 -18.45 26.37
N GLY A 558 2.49 -19.75 26.37
CA GLY A 558 2.77 -20.49 27.60
C GLY A 558 1.58 -20.49 28.57
N VAL A 559 0.35 -20.54 28.06
CA VAL A 559 -0.86 -20.65 28.89
C VAL A 559 -0.88 -22.00 29.60
N ASP A 560 -1.22 -22.02 30.88
CA ASP A 560 -1.36 -23.23 31.69
C ASP A 560 -2.58 -23.09 32.62
N ILE A 561 -3.70 -23.67 32.18
CA ILE A 561 -4.96 -23.63 32.93
C ILE A 561 -5.21 -25.00 33.55
N GLN A 562 -5.35 -25.06 34.87
CA GLN A 562 -5.54 -26.28 35.66
C GLN A 562 -6.80 -26.15 36.53
N VAL A 563 -7.95 -26.51 35.96
CA VAL A 563 -9.25 -26.43 36.66
C VAL A 563 -9.58 -27.78 37.30
N ALA A 564 -9.85 -27.77 38.60
CA ALA A 564 -10.36 -28.91 39.35
C ALA A 564 -11.69 -28.52 40.01
N ASP A 565 -12.72 -29.36 39.82
CA ASP A 565 -14.08 -29.15 40.35
C ASP A 565 -14.67 -27.78 40.00
N ALA A 566 -14.72 -27.48 38.69
CA ALA A 566 -15.19 -26.19 38.21
C ALA A 566 -16.62 -25.87 38.70
N GLY A 567 -16.78 -24.77 39.45
CA GLY A 567 -18.07 -24.08 39.58
C GLY A 567 -18.43 -23.25 38.35
N TYR A 568 -17.72 -23.44 37.23
CA TYR A 568 -17.80 -22.62 36.02
C TYR A 568 -17.98 -23.49 34.78
N ASN A 569 -18.93 -23.10 33.92
CA ASN A 569 -19.40 -23.95 32.81
C ASN A 569 -18.69 -23.68 31.48
N SER A 570 -17.70 -22.77 31.41
CA SER A 570 -17.10 -22.34 30.14
C SER A 570 -15.65 -21.90 30.31
N ILE A 571 -14.71 -22.67 29.77
CA ILE A 571 -13.26 -22.49 29.94
C ILE A 571 -12.59 -22.28 28.58
N GLY A 572 -11.73 -21.26 28.47
CA GLY A 572 -10.81 -21.13 27.35
C GLY A 572 -9.55 -20.34 27.71
N ALA A 573 -8.51 -20.41 26.87
CA ALA A 573 -7.23 -19.76 27.16
C ALA A 573 -7.33 -18.24 27.14
N LEU A 574 -8.02 -17.69 26.14
CA LEU A 574 -8.24 -16.26 26.01
C LEU A 574 -9.47 -15.82 26.81
N VAL A 575 -10.60 -16.51 26.61
CA VAL A 575 -11.86 -16.12 27.23
C VAL A 575 -12.77 -17.31 27.50
N GLY A 576 -13.47 -17.33 28.63
CA GLY A 576 -14.51 -18.33 28.88
C GLY A 576 -15.65 -18.23 27.86
N THR A 577 -16.37 -17.10 27.84
CA THR A 577 -17.49 -16.84 26.91
C THR A 577 -17.27 -15.57 26.09
N ALA A 578 -17.36 -15.67 24.75
CA ALA A 578 -17.17 -14.57 23.82
C ALA A 578 -18.47 -14.21 23.08
N ASP A 579 -19.17 -13.18 23.55
CA ASP A 579 -20.34 -12.59 22.88
C ASP A 579 -19.95 -11.39 21.97
N GLY A 580 -18.72 -10.90 22.13
CA GLY A 580 -18.12 -9.81 21.36
C GLY A 580 -17.28 -10.27 20.16
N ILE A 581 -16.28 -9.47 19.81
CA ILE A 581 -15.42 -9.69 18.62
C ILE A 581 -14.04 -10.17 19.05
N LEU A 582 -13.60 -11.30 18.50
CA LEU A 582 -12.22 -11.80 18.55
C LEU A 582 -11.62 -11.61 17.16
N LYS A 583 -10.64 -10.73 17.00
CA LYS A 583 -10.03 -10.47 15.69
C LYS A 583 -8.53 -10.48 15.78
N ASN A 584 -7.86 -11.27 14.95
CA ASN A 584 -6.40 -11.28 14.89
C ASN A 584 -5.77 -11.59 16.26
N VAL A 585 -6.29 -12.61 16.94
CA VAL A 585 -5.81 -13.04 18.26
C VAL A 585 -5.28 -14.48 18.21
N PHE A 586 -4.36 -14.82 19.11
CA PHE A 586 -3.93 -16.20 19.26
C PHE A 586 -3.69 -16.63 20.70
N ALA A 587 -3.75 -17.94 20.92
CA ALA A 587 -3.38 -18.57 22.18
C ALA A 587 -2.56 -19.85 21.96
N ALA A 588 -1.52 -20.05 22.76
CA ALA A 588 -0.69 -21.26 22.78
C ALA A 588 -0.42 -21.72 24.22
N GLY A 589 -0.60 -23.02 24.49
CA GLY A 589 -0.43 -23.57 25.84
C GLY A 589 -1.22 -24.85 26.11
N HIS A 590 -1.64 -25.04 27.35
CA HIS A 590 -2.34 -26.23 27.85
C HIS A 590 -3.55 -25.85 28.70
N ILE A 591 -4.66 -26.58 28.53
CA ILE A 591 -5.84 -26.55 29.39
C ILE A 591 -6.08 -27.96 29.91
N ASN A 592 -6.04 -28.12 31.23
CA ASN A 592 -6.54 -29.29 31.94
C ASN A 592 -7.81 -28.87 32.70
N ALA A 593 -8.96 -29.42 32.34
CA ALA A 593 -10.22 -29.08 32.98
C ALA A 593 -10.93 -30.33 33.46
N THR A 594 -11.11 -30.44 34.77
CA THR A 594 -11.85 -31.52 35.41
C THR A 594 -13.02 -30.94 36.18
N GLN A 595 -14.20 -31.53 36.02
CA GLN A 595 -15.38 -31.19 36.80
C GLN A 595 -16.10 -32.46 37.29
N ALA A 596 -16.92 -32.31 38.32
CA ALA A 596 -17.93 -33.32 38.63
C ALA A 596 -18.91 -33.45 37.44
N PRO A 597 -19.59 -34.59 37.25
CA PRO A 597 -20.64 -34.73 36.24
C PRO A 597 -21.67 -33.58 36.28
N MET A 598 -21.81 -32.82 35.18
CA MET A 598 -22.80 -31.73 35.06
C MET A 598 -23.45 -31.73 33.68
N GLU A 599 -24.70 -31.25 33.59
CA GLU A 599 -25.45 -31.14 32.32
C GLU A 599 -25.02 -29.93 31.44
N SER A 600 -24.05 -29.12 31.89
CA SER A 600 -23.56 -27.95 31.17
C SER A 600 -22.08 -27.72 31.44
N GLY A 601 -21.24 -27.78 30.40
CA GLY A 601 -19.81 -27.52 30.51
C GLY A 601 -19.13 -27.49 29.14
N TYR A 602 -18.34 -26.46 28.88
CA TYR A 602 -17.67 -26.24 27.59
C TYR A 602 -16.20 -25.90 27.78
N VAL A 603 -15.32 -26.53 27.00
CA VAL A 603 -13.88 -26.23 26.98
C VAL A 603 -13.44 -25.96 25.55
N GLY A 604 -12.76 -24.85 25.32
CA GLY A 604 -12.17 -24.54 24.03
C GLY A 604 -10.76 -24.01 24.15
N GLY A 605 -9.88 -24.32 23.21
CA GLY A 605 -8.51 -23.80 23.24
C GLY A 605 -8.46 -22.27 23.23
N MET A 606 -9.25 -21.60 22.37
CA MET A 606 -9.42 -20.15 22.40
C MET A 606 -10.48 -19.73 23.42
N ALA A 607 -11.69 -20.28 23.27
CA ALA A 607 -12.83 -19.93 24.08
C ALA A 607 -13.76 -21.10 24.40
N GLY A 608 -14.28 -21.16 25.62
CA GLY A 608 -15.23 -22.20 26.03
C GLY A 608 -16.54 -22.09 25.25
N ARG A 609 -17.07 -20.88 25.10
CA ARG A 609 -18.28 -20.59 24.31
C ARG A 609 -18.08 -19.36 23.44
N ILE A 610 -18.54 -19.41 22.19
CA ILE A 610 -18.52 -18.27 21.26
C ILE A 610 -19.94 -18.03 20.75
N GLN A 611 -20.47 -16.83 20.98
CA GLN A 611 -21.73 -16.34 20.41
C GLN A 611 -21.52 -15.13 19.49
N GLY A 612 -20.28 -14.64 19.44
CA GLY A 612 -19.88 -13.45 18.73
C GLY A 612 -19.20 -13.71 17.37
N LEU A 613 -18.32 -12.79 16.98
CA LEU A 613 -17.51 -12.90 15.77
C LEU A 613 -16.10 -13.33 16.13
N ALA A 614 -15.58 -14.35 15.47
CA ALA A 614 -14.15 -14.69 15.48
C ALA A 614 -13.62 -14.59 14.04
N GLN A 615 -12.49 -13.90 13.86
CA GLN A 615 -11.87 -13.75 12.55
C GLN A 615 -10.35 -13.71 12.64
N ASN A 616 -9.68 -14.35 11.69
CA ASN A 616 -8.22 -14.34 11.52
C ASN A 616 -7.50 -14.73 12.82
N SER A 617 -7.98 -15.72 13.56
CA SER A 617 -7.49 -16.05 14.90
C SER A 617 -7.12 -17.53 15.03
N TYR A 618 -6.26 -17.87 15.98
CA TYR A 618 -5.84 -19.27 16.11
C TYR A 618 -5.53 -19.76 17.51
N ALA A 619 -5.70 -21.07 17.71
CA ALA A 619 -5.41 -21.75 18.98
C ALA A 619 -4.45 -22.92 18.78
N ARG A 620 -3.28 -22.85 19.43
CA ARG A 620 -2.33 -23.96 19.59
C ARG A 620 -2.32 -24.42 21.03
N VAL A 621 -3.51 -24.76 21.52
CA VAL A 621 -3.74 -25.10 22.92
C VAL A 621 -4.10 -26.58 23.02
N GLU A 622 -3.31 -27.34 23.77
CA GLU A 622 -3.66 -28.71 24.11
C GLU A 622 -4.81 -28.69 25.11
N VAL A 623 -5.92 -29.36 24.78
CA VAL A 623 -7.13 -29.40 25.59
C VAL A 623 -7.32 -30.81 26.13
N ALA A 624 -7.17 -30.97 27.45
CA ALA A 624 -7.56 -32.16 28.19
C ALA A 624 -8.78 -31.83 29.06
N SER A 625 -9.90 -32.52 28.82
CA SER A 625 -11.12 -32.33 29.61
C SER A 625 -11.63 -33.64 30.20
N HIS A 626 -12.19 -33.55 31.39
CA HIS A 626 -12.84 -34.66 32.08
C HIS A 626 -14.25 -34.22 32.51
N ASN A 627 -15.26 -34.99 32.10
CA ASN A 627 -16.67 -34.78 32.41
C ASN A 627 -17.31 -33.49 31.81
N TYR A 628 -16.70 -32.90 30.78
CA TYR A 628 -17.25 -31.74 30.06
C TYR A 628 -18.14 -32.14 28.88
N LEU A 629 -19.24 -31.42 28.66
CA LEU A 629 -20.19 -31.75 27.60
C LEU A 629 -19.60 -31.52 26.20
N TYR A 630 -19.03 -30.34 25.94
CA TYR A 630 -18.44 -30.01 24.63
C TYR A 630 -16.99 -29.55 24.77
N SER A 631 -16.09 -30.13 23.97
CA SER A 631 -14.67 -29.77 23.95
C SER A 631 -14.16 -29.51 22.53
N GLY A 632 -13.45 -28.41 22.30
CA GLY A 632 -12.88 -28.10 20.99
C GLY A 632 -11.48 -27.50 21.04
N GLY A 633 -10.71 -27.66 19.97
CA GLY A 633 -9.36 -27.06 19.90
C GLY A 633 -9.38 -25.53 19.75
N PHE A 634 -10.44 -24.97 19.16
CA PHE A 634 -10.70 -23.53 19.10
C PHE A 634 -11.84 -23.13 20.06
N GLY A 635 -13.02 -23.71 19.85
CA GLY A 635 -14.23 -23.38 20.60
C GLY A 635 -14.92 -24.60 21.21
N GLY A 636 -15.34 -24.55 22.48
CA GLY A 636 -16.15 -25.63 23.05
C GLY A 636 -17.54 -25.70 22.42
N TRP A 637 -18.29 -24.61 22.55
CA TRP A 637 -19.62 -24.43 21.95
C TRP A 637 -19.73 -23.14 21.16
N ILE A 638 -20.13 -23.24 19.90
CA ILE A 638 -20.46 -22.10 19.05
C ILE A 638 -21.98 -22.00 18.98
N ALA A 639 -22.58 -20.85 19.32
CA ALA A 639 -24.02 -20.77 19.53
C ALA A 639 -24.66 -19.49 18.97
N GLY A 640 -25.91 -19.60 18.51
CA GLY A 640 -26.69 -18.46 18.09
C GLY A 640 -26.18 -17.85 16.78
N SER A 641 -25.98 -16.53 16.75
CA SER A 641 -25.54 -15.78 15.56
C SER A 641 -24.00 -15.74 15.40
N ALA A 642 -23.30 -16.71 15.97
CA ALA A 642 -21.86 -16.78 15.97
C ALA A 642 -21.31 -17.05 14.56
N ARG A 643 -20.25 -16.33 14.18
CA ARG A 643 -19.62 -16.46 12.87
C ARG A 643 -18.11 -16.51 13.02
N LEU A 644 -17.50 -17.51 12.38
CA LEU A 644 -16.06 -17.77 12.44
C LEU A 644 -15.50 -17.75 11.01
N ALA A 645 -14.36 -17.10 10.82
CA ALA A 645 -13.77 -16.90 9.49
C ALA A 645 -12.25 -16.82 9.53
N ASN A 646 -11.58 -17.64 8.71
CA ASN A 646 -10.12 -17.71 8.63
C ASN A 646 -9.46 -18.03 9.98
N ASP A 647 -10.08 -18.93 10.75
CA ASP A 647 -9.62 -19.31 12.07
C ASP A 647 -9.02 -20.72 12.04
N TYR A 648 -8.08 -21.04 12.94
CA TYR A 648 -7.56 -22.41 13.01
C TYR A 648 -7.21 -22.92 14.41
N ALA A 649 -7.21 -24.25 14.55
CA ALA A 649 -6.77 -24.95 15.76
C ALA A 649 -5.72 -26.02 15.46
N ALA A 650 -4.65 -26.09 16.25
CA ALA A 650 -3.59 -27.08 16.07
C ALA A 650 -3.28 -27.92 17.32
N GLY A 651 -3.83 -27.57 18.49
CA GLY A 651 -3.63 -28.35 19.70
C GLY A 651 -4.50 -29.61 19.75
N ASN A 652 -3.99 -30.67 20.37
CA ASN A 652 -4.73 -31.92 20.53
C ASN A 652 -5.90 -31.74 21.52
N VAL A 653 -6.98 -32.48 21.29
CA VAL A 653 -8.17 -32.50 22.15
C VAL A 653 -8.37 -33.90 22.69
N THR A 654 -8.30 -34.07 24.01
CA THR A 654 -8.53 -35.32 24.72
C THR A 654 -9.68 -35.15 25.71
N VAL A 655 -10.73 -35.95 25.54
CA VAL A 655 -11.92 -35.93 26.39
C VAL A 655 -12.06 -37.27 27.09
N THR A 656 -12.18 -37.24 28.41
CA THR A 656 -12.46 -38.41 29.24
C THR A 656 -13.72 -38.17 30.06
N ALA A 657 -14.29 -39.25 30.58
CA ALA A 657 -15.41 -39.13 31.49
C ALA A 657 -15.53 -40.36 32.39
N ASP A 658 -16.22 -40.18 33.52
CA ASP A 658 -16.57 -41.26 34.42
C ASP A 658 -17.57 -42.26 33.77
N PRO A 659 -17.47 -43.56 34.08
CA PRO A 659 -18.42 -44.55 33.58
C PRO A 659 -19.88 -44.22 33.96
N GLY A 660 -20.78 -44.21 32.98
CA GLY A 660 -22.23 -44.05 33.20
C GLY A 660 -22.71 -42.60 33.36
N MET A 661 -21.82 -41.62 33.24
CA MET A 661 -22.06 -40.20 33.56
C MET A 661 -23.30 -39.55 32.91
N PHE A 662 -23.70 -39.99 31.71
CA PHE A 662 -24.82 -39.39 30.98
C PHE A 662 -25.92 -40.36 30.57
N THR A 663 -26.03 -41.49 31.26
CA THR A 663 -27.06 -42.48 30.93
C THR A 663 -28.50 -42.00 31.10
N LEU A 664 -28.78 -40.91 31.82
CA LEU A 664 -30.13 -40.69 32.37
C LEU A 664 -30.41 -39.20 32.63
N ARG A 665 -31.10 -38.49 31.72
CA ARG A 665 -32.25 -37.58 32.01
C ARG A 665 -32.75 -36.71 30.84
N ASN A 666 -31.88 -36.24 29.91
CA ASN A 666 -32.29 -35.25 28.88
C ASN A 666 -31.81 -35.51 27.42
N GLY A 667 -31.06 -36.60 27.16
CA GLY A 667 -30.65 -36.97 25.79
C GLY A 667 -29.55 -36.10 25.16
N LEU A 668 -28.78 -35.37 25.98
CA LEU A 668 -27.56 -34.65 25.56
C LEU A 668 -26.37 -35.63 25.52
N MET A 669 -25.46 -35.44 24.56
CA MET A 669 -24.30 -36.31 24.36
C MET A 669 -23.01 -35.49 24.34
N MET A 670 -21.94 -36.07 24.86
CA MET A 670 -20.63 -35.41 24.82
C MET A 670 -20.14 -35.34 23.38
N SER A 671 -19.49 -34.23 23.04
CA SER A 671 -18.87 -34.08 21.73
C SER A 671 -17.52 -33.42 21.81
N ALA A 672 -16.60 -33.86 20.95
CA ALA A 672 -15.29 -33.28 20.82
C ALA A 672 -14.92 -33.06 19.35
N GLY A 673 -14.36 -31.90 19.04
CA GLY A 673 -13.86 -31.61 17.70
C GLY A 673 -12.48 -30.98 17.72
N GLY A 674 -11.69 -31.23 16.67
CA GLY A 674 -10.36 -30.62 16.55
C GLY A 674 -10.44 -29.09 16.44
N PHE A 675 -11.52 -28.55 15.88
CA PHE A 675 -11.84 -27.12 15.87
C PHE A 675 -12.91 -26.79 16.91
N VAL A 676 -14.09 -27.43 16.82
CA VAL A 676 -15.27 -27.09 17.64
C VAL A 676 -15.90 -28.32 18.25
N GLY A 677 -16.24 -28.27 19.54
CA GLY A 677 -16.96 -29.36 20.21
C GLY A 677 -18.39 -29.51 19.67
N SER A 678 -19.20 -28.47 19.80
CA SER A 678 -20.57 -28.40 19.28
C SER A 678 -20.81 -27.11 18.49
N PHE A 679 -21.39 -27.22 17.31
CA PHE A 679 -21.75 -26.12 16.43
C PHE A 679 -23.28 -25.96 16.36
N ASP A 680 -23.75 -24.87 16.94
CA ASP A 680 -25.12 -24.35 16.95
C ASP A 680 -25.13 -22.87 16.49
N GLY A 681 -24.08 -22.48 15.75
CA GLY A 681 -23.86 -21.13 15.27
C GLY A 681 -24.42 -20.89 13.88
N ASP A 682 -24.03 -19.77 13.30
CA ASP A 682 -24.48 -19.32 11.99
C ASP A 682 -23.57 -19.86 10.88
N THR A 683 -22.29 -19.44 10.88
CA THR A 683 -21.32 -19.84 9.86
C THR A 683 -19.91 -20.11 10.40
N ILE A 684 -19.25 -21.11 9.82
CA ILE A 684 -17.79 -21.31 9.93
C ILE A 684 -17.21 -21.36 8.52
N THR A 685 -16.23 -20.51 8.23
CA THR A 685 -15.69 -20.37 6.88
C THR A 685 -14.18 -20.36 6.84
N SER A 686 -13.59 -20.96 5.81
CA SER A 686 -12.14 -20.89 5.53
C SER A 686 -11.28 -21.26 6.74
N SER A 687 -11.75 -22.17 7.57
CA SER A 687 -11.16 -22.48 8.89
C SER A 687 -10.63 -23.91 8.92
N TYR A 688 -9.65 -24.20 9.78
CA TYR A 688 -9.04 -25.52 9.77
C TYR A 688 -8.59 -26.06 11.13
N ALA A 689 -8.47 -27.38 11.23
CA ALA A 689 -7.94 -28.06 12.39
C ALA A 689 -6.86 -29.10 12.03
N THR A 690 -5.79 -29.15 12.83
CA THR A 690 -4.70 -30.12 12.64
C THR A 690 -4.40 -30.97 13.88
N GLY A 691 -4.93 -30.59 15.05
CA GLY A 691 -4.78 -31.35 16.28
C GLY A 691 -5.55 -32.67 16.28
N ASN A 692 -5.01 -33.70 16.92
CA ASN A 692 -5.68 -34.99 17.07
C ASN A 692 -6.82 -34.90 18.08
N VAL A 693 -7.84 -35.73 17.91
CA VAL A 693 -9.04 -35.78 18.76
C VAL A 693 -9.22 -37.18 19.34
N GLN A 694 -9.35 -37.28 20.66
CA GLN A 694 -9.62 -38.53 21.37
C GLN A 694 -10.76 -38.37 22.38
N GLY A 695 -11.71 -39.31 22.42
CA GLY A 695 -12.82 -39.28 23.40
C GLY A 695 -13.90 -40.33 23.17
N GLY A 696 -15.02 -40.29 23.90
CA GLY A 696 -15.94 -41.44 24.03
C GLY A 696 -17.30 -41.43 23.33
N TRP A 697 -17.72 -40.32 22.69
CA TRP A 697 -19.08 -40.19 22.11
C TRP A 697 -19.05 -39.67 20.67
N TYR A 698 -19.33 -38.37 20.45
CA TYR A 698 -19.29 -37.76 19.11
C TYR A 698 -17.95 -37.08 18.87
N LEU A 699 -17.16 -37.62 17.95
CA LEU A 699 -15.84 -37.09 17.62
C LEU A 699 -15.75 -36.68 16.15
N GLY A 700 -15.27 -35.48 15.88
CA GLY A 700 -14.91 -35.05 14.53
C GLY A 700 -13.52 -34.46 14.46
N GLY A 701 -12.78 -34.70 13.38
CA GLY A 701 -11.49 -34.03 13.18
C GLY A 701 -11.63 -32.51 13.10
N PHE A 702 -12.79 -32.00 12.66
CA PHE A 702 -13.15 -30.57 12.68
C PHE A 702 -14.20 -30.27 13.75
N VAL A 703 -15.39 -30.85 13.66
CA VAL A 703 -16.53 -30.56 14.56
C VAL A 703 -17.05 -31.84 15.22
N GLY A 704 -17.21 -31.85 16.53
CA GLY A 704 -17.80 -33.00 17.24
C GLY A 704 -19.26 -33.25 16.83
N GLN A 705 -20.10 -32.23 17.00
CA GLN A 705 -21.52 -32.29 16.66
C GLN A 705 -22.00 -30.98 16.01
N ILE A 706 -22.87 -31.09 15.00
CA ILE A 706 -23.67 -29.98 14.46
C ILE A 706 -25.13 -30.19 14.89
N SER A 707 -25.70 -29.24 15.63
CA SER A 707 -27.07 -29.33 16.17
C SER A 707 -28.08 -28.43 15.45
N SER A 708 -27.63 -27.32 14.86
CA SER A 708 -28.46 -26.37 14.10
C SER A 708 -28.35 -26.57 12.59
N THR A 709 -29.13 -25.78 11.84
CA THR A 709 -29.05 -25.61 10.39
C THR A 709 -27.88 -24.72 9.94
N GLY A 710 -26.93 -24.40 10.82
CA GLY A 710 -25.76 -23.58 10.49
C GLY A 710 -24.91 -24.18 9.35
N ALA A 711 -24.08 -23.34 8.72
CA ALA A 711 -23.29 -23.72 7.55
C ALA A 711 -21.77 -23.73 7.83
N ILE A 712 -21.11 -24.81 7.41
CA ILE A 712 -19.64 -24.91 7.40
C ILE A 712 -19.16 -24.93 5.95
N TYR A 713 -18.19 -24.08 5.64
CA TYR A 713 -17.77 -23.84 4.27
C TYR A 713 -16.24 -23.72 4.15
N ARG A 714 -15.66 -24.28 3.08
CA ARG A 714 -14.22 -24.16 2.76
C ARG A 714 -13.29 -24.50 3.93
N SER A 715 -13.67 -25.47 4.75
CA SER A 715 -12.94 -25.79 5.97
C SER A 715 -12.30 -27.18 5.89
N TYR A 716 -11.22 -27.42 6.63
CA TYR A 716 -10.55 -28.72 6.56
C TYR A 716 -9.99 -29.23 7.89
N ALA A 717 -9.87 -30.56 8.00
CA ALA A 717 -9.25 -31.23 9.14
C ALA A 717 -8.18 -32.24 8.73
N THR A 718 -7.06 -32.26 9.44
CA THR A 718 -5.94 -33.19 9.18
C THR A 718 -5.57 -34.06 10.39
N GLY A 719 -6.03 -33.70 11.59
CA GLY A 719 -5.75 -34.43 12.81
C GLY A 719 -6.47 -35.78 12.87
N ASN A 720 -5.82 -36.78 13.50
CA ASN A 720 -6.41 -38.10 13.67
C ASN A 720 -7.55 -38.09 14.69
N VAL A 721 -8.52 -38.98 14.50
CA VAL A 721 -9.67 -39.16 15.39
C VAL A 721 -9.66 -40.58 15.98
N THR A 722 -9.64 -40.67 17.30
CA THR A 722 -9.63 -41.94 18.04
C THR A 722 -10.79 -42.00 19.03
N LEU A 723 -11.77 -42.83 18.74
CA LEU A 723 -12.90 -43.10 19.63
C LEU A 723 -12.53 -44.11 20.72
N ASP A 724 -12.66 -43.70 21.98
CA ASP A 724 -12.61 -44.56 23.16
C ASP A 724 -14.02 -45.06 23.53
N ASP A 725 -14.46 -46.11 22.85
CA ASP A 725 -15.79 -46.70 22.99
C ASP A 725 -16.01 -47.42 24.34
N ARG A 726 -14.97 -47.57 25.18
CA ARG A 726 -15.10 -48.09 26.56
C ARG A 726 -15.88 -47.14 27.47
N VAL A 727 -16.06 -45.89 27.05
CA VAL A 727 -16.79 -44.83 27.75
C VAL A 727 -18.22 -44.66 27.21
N SER A 728 -18.64 -45.51 26.26
CA SER A 728 -19.98 -45.44 25.63
C SER A 728 -21.12 -45.64 26.65
N PRO A 729 -22.33 -45.07 26.41
CA PRO A 729 -23.46 -45.30 27.29
C PRO A 729 -23.86 -46.79 27.26
N PRO A 730 -24.14 -47.45 28.41
CA PRO A 730 -24.78 -48.76 28.41
C PRO A 730 -26.10 -48.72 27.65
N LEU A 731 -26.42 -49.82 26.96
CA LEU A 731 -27.71 -49.99 26.28
C LEU A 731 -28.85 -49.72 27.28
N LEU A 732 -29.77 -48.82 26.90
CA LEU A 732 -30.95 -48.54 27.71
C LEU A 732 -31.83 -49.81 27.80
N PRO A 733 -32.59 -49.99 28.89
CA PRO A 733 -33.56 -51.08 29.00
C PRO A 733 -34.52 -51.10 27.79
N GLU A 734 -34.85 -52.30 27.33
CA GLU A 734 -35.79 -52.53 26.24
C GLU A 734 -37.12 -51.81 26.53
N GLY A 735 -37.59 -50.96 25.61
CA GLY A 735 -38.84 -50.19 25.75
C GLY A 735 -38.73 -48.76 26.31
N ASN A 736 -37.53 -48.23 26.58
CA ASN A 736 -37.35 -46.80 26.87
C ASN A 736 -37.61 -45.97 25.58
N PRO A 737 -38.46 -44.91 25.58
CA PRO A 737 -38.75 -44.10 24.39
C PRO A 737 -37.52 -43.34 23.85
N PHE A 738 -36.44 -43.24 24.63
CA PHE A 738 -35.13 -42.73 24.22
C PHE A 738 -34.16 -43.84 23.76
N ASN A 739 -34.59 -45.10 23.78
CA ASN A 739 -33.88 -46.25 23.21
C ASN A 739 -34.07 -46.26 21.68
N VAL A 740 -33.55 -45.22 21.05
CA VAL A 740 -33.33 -45.17 19.60
C VAL A 740 -31.92 -45.69 19.36
N GLU A 741 -31.81 -46.74 18.54
CA GLU A 741 -30.58 -47.50 18.24
C GLU A 741 -29.39 -46.59 17.88
N TRP A 742 -29.66 -45.41 17.32
CA TRP A 742 -28.70 -44.41 16.87
C TRP A 742 -28.12 -43.49 17.96
N ARG A 743 -28.85 -43.22 19.06
CA ARG A 743 -28.37 -42.35 20.16
C ARG A 743 -27.45 -43.07 21.14
N ASN A 744 -27.34 -44.40 21.01
CA ASN A 744 -26.59 -45.24 21.95
C ASN A 744 -25.25 -45.74 21.37
N THR A 745 -24.90 -45.37 20.14
CA THR A 745 -23.62 -45.74 19.50
C THR A 745 -22.70 -44.52 19.41
N GLY A 746 -21.48 -44.60 19.97
CA GLY A 746 -20.45 -43.59 19.72
C GLY A 746 -20.18 -43.43 18.21
N ALA A 747 -19.91 -42.20 17.76
CA ALA A 747 -19.70 -41.89 16.35
C ALA A 747 -18.43 -41.04 16.16
N ALA A 748 -17.58 -41.44 15.21
CA ALA A 748 -16.38 -40.71 14.87
C ALA A 748 -16.24 -40.53 13.37
N GLY A 749 -16.02 -39.29 12.94
CA GLY A 749 -15.77 -38.94 11.53
C GLY A 749 -14.49 -38.14 11.34
N GLY A 750 -13.85 -38.28 10.18
CA GLY A 750 -12.64 -37.53 9.85
C GLY A 750 -12.83 -36.01 9.85
N PHE A 751 -14.04 -35.53 9.56
CA PHE A 751 -14.42 -34.12 9.62
C PHE A 751 -15.44 -33.84 10.73
N VAL A 752 -16.56 -34.57 10.75
CA VAL A 752 -17.65 -34.35 11.71
C VAL A 752 -18.09 -35.63 12.42
N GLY A 753 -18.35 -35.57 13.73
CA GLY A 753 -18.85 -36.74 14.47
C GLY A 753 -20.33 -37.01 14.19
N TYR A 754 -21.18 -36.04 14.51
CA TYR A 754 -22.62 -36.05 14.22
C TYR A 754 -23.01 -34.80 13.44
N SER A 755 -23.76 -34.95 12.35
CA SER A 755 -24.23 -33.81 11.55
C SER A 755 -25.74 -33.75 11.39
N ASN A 756 -26.30 -32.56 11.63
CA ASN A 756 -27.67 -32.14 11.32
C ASN A 756 -27.70 -30.80 10.54
N GLY A 757 -26.54 -30.36 10.01
CA GLY A 757 -26.39 -29.06 9.35
C GLY A 757 -25.67 -29.16 8.00
N THR A 758 -25.48 -27.98 7.37
CA THR A 758 -24.93 -27.89 6.01
C THR A 758 -23.41 -27.84 6.05
N ILE A 759 -22.74 -28.71 5.28
CA ILE A 759 -21.29 -28.71 5.13
C ILE A 759 -20.96 -28.68 3.64
N ALA A 760 -20.16 -27.73 3.18
CA ALA A 760 -19.79 -27.63 1.77
C ALA A 760 -18.31 -27.29 1.57
N ARG A 761 -17.74 -27.75 0.45
CA ARG A 761 -16.35 -27.49 0.06
C ARG A 761 -15.33 -27.81 1.16
N SER A 762 -15.61 -28.82 1.97
CA SER A 762 -14.82 -29.12 3.15
C SER A 762 -14.11 -30.46 3.04
N ALA A 763 -12.97 -30.60 3.72
CA ALA A 763 -12.07 -31.73 3.50
C ALA A 763 -11.53 -32.36 4.79
N SER A 764 -11.27 -33.67 4.79
CA SER A 764 -10.57 -34.34 5.89
C SER A 764 -9.54 -35.37 5.45
N SER A 765 -8.44 -35.51 6.21
CA SER A 765 -7.36 -36.47 5.91
C SER A 765 -6.79 -37.21 7.11
N GLY A 766 -7.27 -36.92 8.33
CA GLY A 766 -6.81 -37.63 9.51
C GLY A 766 -7.29 -39.08 9.56
N ARG A 767 -6.51 -39.95 10.19
CA ARG A 767 -6.89 -41.34 10.46
C ARG A 767 -8.08 -41.41 11.40
N VAL A 768 -9.06 -42.26 11.11
CA VAL A 768 -10.21 -42.50 11.99
C VAL A 768 -10.12 -43.91 12.57
N SER A 769 -10.23 -44.04 13.89
CA SER A 769 -10.02 -45.31 14.60
C SER A 769 -10.85 -45.40 15.88
N ALA A 770 -11.02 -46.62 16.41
CA ALA A 770 -11.61 -46.88 17.72
C ALA A 770 -10.69 -47.77 18.57
N VAL A 771 -10.76 -47.63 19.90
CA VAL A 771 -9.94 -48.41 20.87
C VAL A 771 -10.44 -49.86 21.01
N SER A 772 -11.75 -50.10 20.89
CA SER A 772 -12.38 -51.43 20.83
C SER A 772 -13.31 -51.56 19.60
N GLY A 773 -13.61 -52.81 19.19
CA GLY A 773 -14.37 -53.12 17.97
C GLY A 773 -15.87 -53.39 18.17
N SER A 774 -16.44 -53.00 19.32
CA SER A 774 -17.89 -53.13 19.56
C SER A 774 -18.67 -52.09 18.73
N THR A 775 -19.98 -52.27 18.52
CA THR A 775 -20.77 -51.54 17.50
C THR A 775 -20.62 -50.01 17.55
N VAL A 776 -19.81 -49.46 16.64
CA VAL A 776 -19.45 -48.03 16.55
C VAL A 776 -19.76 -47.49 15.14
N ALA A 777 -20.19 -46.23 15.04
CA ALA A 777 -20.34 -45.51 13.78
C ALA A 777 -19.03 -44.78 13.41
N LEU A 778 -18.12 -45.45 12.71
CA LEU A 778 -16.93 -44.81 12.14
C LEU A 778 -17.22 -44.36 10.70
N GLY A 779 -16.73 -43.19 10.28
CA GLY A 779 -16.80 -42.74 8.90
C GLY A 779 -15.59 -41.93 8.47
N GLY A 780 -15.25 -41.99 7.18
CA GLY A 780 -14.08 -41.30 6.63
C GLY A 780 -14.22 -39.78 6.66
N PHE A 781 -15.45 -39.26 6.55
CA PHE A 781 -15.75 -37.83 6.66
C PHE A 781 -16.72 -37.53 7.81
N SER A 782 -17.81 -38.30 7.94
CA SER A 782 -18.85 -38.10 8.96
C SER A 782 -19.05 -39.36 9.79
N GLY A 783 -19.17 -39.28 11.12
CA GLY A 783 -19.49 -40.46 11.93
C GLY A 783 -20.94 -40.92 11.71
N TYR A 784 -21.89 -40.04 12.03
CA TYR A 784 -23.33 -40.26 11.88
C TYR A 784 -24.04 -39.05 11.27
N THR A 785 -25.06 -39.32 10.45
CA THR A 785 -25.92 -38.30 9.81
C THR A 785 -27.40 -38.70 9.89
N ASN A 786 -28.31 -37.80 10.25
CA ASN A 786 -29.75 -38.06 10.12
C ASN A 786 -30.19 -37.84 8.66
N SER A 787 -30.82 -38.85 8.06
CA SER A 787 -30.90 -39.00 6.60
C SER A 787 -32.05 -38.24 5.92
N LEU A 788 -32.08 -36.92 6.06
CA LEU A 788 -32.82 -36.04 5.13
C LEU A 788 -31.96 -34.86 4.63
N ASP A 789 -30.86 -34.51 5.31
CA ASP A 789 -30.08 -33.27 5.06
C ASP A 789 -28.70 -33.46 4.41
N ILE A 790 -28.28 -34.70 4.12
CA ILE A 790 -27.09 -34.94 3.25
C ILE A 790 -27.31 -34.33 1.85
N ALA A 791 -28.57 -34.05 1.48
CA ALA A 791 -28.97 -33.33 0.27
C ALA A 791 -28.37 -31.90 0.16
N PHE A 792 -27.84 -31.31 1.23
CA PHE A 792 -27.20 -29.99 1.21
C PHE A 792 -25.65 -30.03 1.31
N SER A 793 -25.06 -31.22 1.36
CA SER A 793 -23.60 -31.39 1.39
C SER A 793 -22.98 -31.35 -0.01
N ILE A 794 -22.35 -30.23 -0.38
CA ILE A 794 -21.83 -30.01 -1.75
C ILE A 794 -20.30 -30.04 -1.73
N ASN A 795 -19.68 -30.89 -2.56
CA ASN A 795 -18.23 -30.93 -2.80
C ASN A 795 -17.39 -31.10 -1.52
N ASN A 796 -17.73 -32.08 -0.68
CA ASN A 796 -16.87 -32.44 0.46
C ASN A 796 -15.98 -33.62 0.10
N TYR A 797 -14.79 -33.69 0.70
CA TYR A 797 -13.77 -34.68 0.34
C TYR A 797 -13.13 -35.32 1.56
N TRP A 798 -12.80 -36.60 1.49
CA TRP A 798 -11.88 -37.20 2.46
C TRP A 798 -10.87 -38.12 1.79
N ASN A 799 -9.69 -38.25 2.40
CA ASN A 799 -8.66 -39.15 1.91
C ASN A 799 -8.89 -40.56 2.45
N ILE A 800 -9.19 -41.52 1.58
CA ILE A 800 -9.55 -42.90 1.98
C ILE A 800 -8.37 -43.71 2.52
N GLU A 801 -7.15 -43.39 2.09
CA GLU A 801 -5.93 -44.12 2.46
C GLU A 801 -5.46 -43.71 3.85
N THR A 802 -5.44 -42.42 4.13
CA THR A 802 -5.03 -41.87 5.43
C THR A 802 -6.11 -42.03 6.48
N SER A 803 -7.39 -41.84 6.13
CA SER A 803 -8.51 -42.09 7.05
C SER A 803 -8.63 -43.58 7.42
N GLY A 804 -8.28 -44.47 6.49
CA GLY A 804 -8.51 -45.91 6.62
C GLY A 804 -9.97 -46.33 6.41
N ILE A 805 -10.84 -45.42 5.94
CA ILE A 805 -12.28 -45.65 5.78
C ILE A 805 -12.73 -45.21 4.38
N SER A 806 -13.27 -46.14 3.60
CA SER A 806 -13.69 -45.90 2.21
C SER A 806 -15.12 -45.36 2.06
N PHE A 807 -15.89 -45.25 3.14
CA PHE A 807 -17.26 -44.78 3.14
C PHE A 807 -17.42 -43.52 4.01
N ILE A 808 -18.46 -42.74 3.75
CA ILE A 808 -18.63 -41.43 4.39
C ILE A 808 -18.91 -41.54 5.90
N GLY A 809 -19.84 -42.43 6.30
CA GLY A 809 -20.43 -42.56 7.66
C GLY A 809 -21.68 -43.46 7.69
N ARG A 810 -22.31 -43.61 8.86
CA ARG A 810 -23.62 -44.28 9.01
C ARG A 810 -24.79 -43.28 8.98
N GLY A 811 -25.94 -43.65 8.43
CA GLY A 811 -27.15 -42.82 8.46
C GLY A 811 -28.44 -43.64 8.46
N GLU A 812 -29.57 -43.03 8.85
CA GLU A 812 -30.88 -43.67 8.65
C GLU A 812 -31.08 -44.01 7.15
N GLY A 813 -31.60 -45.19 6.83
CA GLY A 813 -31.76 -45.63 5.44
C GLY A 813 -30.49 -46.09 4.70
N VAL A 814 -29.30 -46.02 5.29
CA VAL A 814 -28.07 -46.62 4.71
C VAL A 814 -27.86 -48.01 5.30
N VAL A 815 -28.37 -49.03 4.61
CA VAL A 815 -28.12 -50.44 4.97
C VAL A 815 -26.64 -50.76 4.71
N PRO A 816 -25.94 -51.44 5.64
CA PRO A 816 -24.55 -51.85 5.45
C PRO A 816 -24.49 -53.08 4.53
N ASP A 817 -24.45 -52.89 3.22
CA ASP A 817 -23.92 -53.91 2.32
C ASP A 817 -23.03 -53.27 1.25
N HIS A 818 -21.76 -53.67 1.29
CA HIS A 818 -20.77 -53.40 0.26
C HIS A 818 -21.04 -54.29 -0.95
N SER A 819 -22.00 -53.91 -1.80
CA SER A 819 -21.92 -54.20 -3.23
C SER A 819 -23.04 -53.45 -3.95
N SER A 820 -22.71 -52.84 -5.10
CA SER A 820 -23.67 -52.22 -6.02
C SER A 820 -24.48 -51.02 -5.50
N HIS A 821 -23.88 -49.84 -5.46
CA HIS A 821 -24.52 -48.63 -6.01
C HIS A 821 -23.45 -47.64 -6.48
N HIS A 822 -22.83 -47.98 -7.61
CA HIS A 822 -22.48 -46.96 -8.59
C HIS A 822 -23.79 -46.49 -9.23
N GLY A 823 -24.30 -45.34 -8.79
CA GLY A 823 -25.47 -44.72 -9.40
C GLY A 823 -26.80 -45.44 -9.13
N GLU A 824 -27.86 -44.63 -9.15
CA GLU A 824 -29.28 -45.01 -9.16
C GLU A 824 -29.86 -45.56 -7.85
N GLY A 825 -30.62 -44.70 -7.16
CA GLY A 825 -31.43 -45.13 -6.02
C GLY A 825 -32.01 -44.05 -5.10
N TRP A 826 -32.21 -42.81 -5.54
CA TRP A 826 -33.09 -41.86 -4.81
C TRP A 826 -34.38 -41.73 -5.61
N SER A 827 -35.43 -42.42 -5.17
CA SER A 827 -36.76 -42.25 -5.74
C SER A 827 -37.27 -40.85 -5.42
N SER A 828 -37.53 -40.10 -6.48
CA SER A 828 -38.31 -38.87 -6.52
C SER A 828 -39.64 -39.01 -5.77
N SER A 829 -39.73 -38.50 -4.55
CA SER A 829 -41.01 -38.06 -4.00
C SER A 829 -40.79 -36.89 -3.04
N GLY A 830 -40.61 -35.72 -3.63
CA GLY A 830 -41.06 -34.44 -3.06
C GLY A 830 -40.16 -33.77 -2.01
N SER A 831 -39.06 -33.15 -2.45
CA SER A 831 -38.99 -31.67 -2.48
C SER A 831 -37.71 -31.26 -3.20
N ALA A 832 -37.84 -30.60 -4.36
CA ALA A 832 -36.81 -29.64 -4.75
C ALA A 832 -36.75 -28.62 -3.60
N THR A 833 -35.59 -28.49 -2.96
CA THR A 833 -35.44 -27.60 -1.83
C THR A 833 -35.29 -26.16 -2.35
N PRO A 834 -35.80 -25.13 -1.65
CA PRO A 834 -35.71 -23.73 -2.08
C PRO A 834 -34.27 -23.25 -2.39
N VAL A 835 -33.27 -23.93 -1.83
CA VAL A 835 -31.84 -23.63 -2.03
C VAL A 835 -31.31 -24.24 -3.33
N ALA A 836 -31.75 -25.43 -3.74
CA ALA A 836 -31.35 -26.04 -5.02
C ALA A 836 -31.83 -25.20 -6.22
N ASP A 837 -33.08 -24.71 -6.14
CA ASP A 837 -33.67 -23.81 -7.14
C ASP A 837 -33.03 -22.42 -7.13
N ALA A 838 -32.65 -21.90 -5.94
CA ALA A 838 -31.95 -20.61 -5.82
C ALA A 838 -30.50 -20.64 -6.34
N LEU A 839 -29.89 -21.83 -6.46
CA LEU A 839 -28.51 -22.02 -6.93
C LEU A 839 -28.42 -22.53 -8.38
N GLY A 840 -29.55 -22.80 -9.03
CA GLY A 840 -29.59 -23.31 -10.40
C GLY A 840 -28.93 -24.68 -10.58
N LEU A 841 -28.89 -25.51 -9.53
CA LEU A 841 -28.21 -26.81 -9.56
C LEU A 841 -29.14 -27.90 -10.10
N THR A 842 -28.65 -28.71 -11.05
CA THR A 842 -29.41 -29.87 -11.54
C THR A 842 -29.44 -30.99 -10.49
N PRO A 843 -30.44 -31.90 -10.52
CA PRO A 843 -30.44 -33.10 -9.70
C PRO A 843 -29.15 -33.94 -9.79
N GLU A 844 -28.46 -33.97 -10.93
CA GLU A 844 -27.14 -34.61 -11.06
C GLU A 844 -26.01 -33.85 -10.36
N GLN A 845 -26.09 -32.51 -10.25
CA GLN A 845 -25.14 -31.72 -9.47
C GLN A 845 -25.39 -31.86 -7.96
N LEU A 846 -26.65 -32.07 -7.55
CA LEU A 846 -27.02 -32.45 -6.19
C LEU A 846 -26.52 -33.87 -5.81
N HIS A 847 -26.49 -34.79 -6.79
CA HIS A 847 -26.01 -36.17 -6.61
C HIS A 847 -24.48 -36.31 -6.58
N ARG A 848 -23.71 -35.27 -6.92
CA ARG A 848 -22.25 -35.22 -6.73
C ARG A 848 -21.89 -34.83 -5.28
N GLY A 849 -22.48 -35.55 -4.32
CA GLY A 849 -22.24 -35.40 -2.89
C GLY A 849 -20.81 -35.78 -2.47
N SER A 850 -20.54 -35.72 -1.16
CA SER A 850 -19.23 -35.97 -0.53
C SER A 850 -18.48 -37.19 -1.11
N GLN A 851 -17.18 -37.05 -1.40
CA GLN A 851 -16.38 -38.06 -2.11
C GLN A 851 -15.12 -38.50 -1.34
N GLY A 852 -14.90 -39.82 -1.28
CA GLY A 852 -13.64 -40.40 -0.85
C GLY A 852 -12.65 -40.38 -2.01
N LEU A 853 -11.46 -39.83 -1.79
CA LEU A 853 -10.40 -39.68 -2.77
C LEU A 853 -9.16 -40.48 -2.36
N THR A 854 -8.41 -40.99 -3.33
CA THR A 854 -7.05 -41.52 -3.10
C THR A 854 -6.11 -40.42 -2.62
N ALA A 855 -4.94 -40.75 -2.08
CA ALA A 855 -4.00 -39.73 -1.64
C ALA A 855 -3.55 -38.80 -2.77
N GLU A 856 -3.34 -39.35 -3.97
CA GLU A 856 -2.98 -38.59 -5.18
C GLU A 856 -4.09 -37.62 -5.61
N GLN A 857 -5.35 -38.08 -5.62
CA GLN A 857 -6.50 -37.23 -5.93
C GLN A 857 -6.72 -36.15 -4.85
N PHE A 858 -6.49 -36.52 -3.58
CA PHE A 858 -6.69 -35.63 -2.45
C PHE A 858 -5.67 -34.48 -2.41
N ALA A 859 -4.47 -34.65 -2.97
CA ALA A 859 -3.46 -33.61 -3.06
C ALA A 859 -3.95 -32.33 -3.77
N ASN A 860 -4.94 -32.46 -4.68
CA ASN A 860 -5.51 -31.35 -5.43
C ASN A 860 -6.79 -30.75 -4.81
N VAL A 861 -7.23 -31.24 -3.65
CA VAL A 861 -8.51 -30.83 -3.01
C VAL A 861 -8.61 -29.33 -2.77
N GLN A 862 -7.51 -28.68 -2.40
CA GLN A 862 -7.45 -27.23 -2.15
C GLN A 862 -7.91 -26.40 -3.35
N GLN A 863 -7.64 -26.84 -4.59
CA GLN A 863 -8.11 -26.15 -5.80
C GLN A 863 -9.63 -26.19 -5.92
N TYR A 864 -10.27 -27.29 -5.52
CA TYR A 864 -11.73 -27.46 -5.59
C TYR A 864 -12.46 -26.79 -4.42
N GLN A 865 -11.81 -26.63 -3.27
CA GLN A 865 -12.31 -25.78 -2.19
C GLN A 865 -12.39 -24.32 -2.64
N ASN A 866 -11.48 -23.88 -3.51
CA ASN A 866 -11.42 -22.51 -3.98
C ASN A 866 -12.10 -22.27 -5.35
N GLY A 867 -12.39 -23.32 -6.12
CA GLY A 867 -12.98 -23.24 -7.47
C GLY A 867 -14.48 -22.93 -7.55
N PRO A 868 -15.00 -22.57 -8.76
CA PRO A 868 -16.43 -22.30 -9.01
C PRO A 868 -17.33 -23.49 -8.68
N ILE A 869 -18.63 -23.25 -8.46
CA ILE A 869 -19.58 -24.31 -8.11
C ILE A 869 -19.70 -25.28 -9.31
N GLY A 870 -19.43 -26.58 -9.07
CA GLY A 870 -19.65 -27.65 -10.07
C GLY A 870 -18.42 -28.31 -10.72
N GLN A 871 -17.18 -27.96 -10.33
CA GLN A 871 -16.00 -28.74 -10.74
C GLN A 871 -15.94 -30.06 -9.94
N SER A 872 -16.15 -31.19 -10.62
CA SER A 872 -16.00 -32.55 -10.04
C SER A 872 -14.68 -33.19 -10.46
N VAL A 873 -14.17 -34.10 -9.63
CA VAL A 873 -13.05 -35.01 -9.93
C VAL A 873 -13.48 -36.04 -10.98
N ALA A 874 -13.71 -35.61 -12.22
CA ALA A 874 -13.88 -36.52 -13.34
C ALA A 874 -12.53 -36.59 -14.07
N ASN A 875 -11.74 -37.63 -13.77
CA ASN A 875 -10.50 -38.03 -14.45
C ASN A 875 -9.90 -36.98 -15.38
N GLN A 876 -9.36 -35.89 -14.83
CA GLN A 876 -8.22 -35.26 -15.48
C GLN A 876 -7.12 -36.30 -15.38
N THR A 877 -6.93 -37.05 -16.48
CA THR A 877 -5.87 -38.05 -16.59
C THR A 877 -4.59 -37.44 -16.03
N SER A 878 -3.83 -38.20 -15.27
CA SER A 878 -2.55 -37.80 -14.66
C SER A 878 -1.61 -37.06 -15.62
N ALA A 879 -1.76 -37.23 -16.94
CA ALA A 879 -1.09 -36.45 -17.98
C ALA A 879 -1.45 -34.95 -18.02
N GLN A 880 -2.68 -34.55 -17.75
CA GLN A 880 -3.15 -33.16 -17.78
C GLN A 880 -2.78 -32.41 -16.49
N ALA A 881 -2.93 -33.07 -15.34
CA ALA A 881 -2.45 -32.54 -14.05
C ALA A 881 -0.92 -32.48 -13.99
N ALA A 882 -0.21 -33.46 -14.57
CA ALA A 882 1.25 -33.38 -14.71
C ALA A 882 1.68 -32.31 -15.72
N ALA A 883 0.91 -32.07 -16.79
CA ALA A 883 1.19 -30.99 -17.73
C ALA A 883 0.93 -29.60 -17.12
N GLU A 884 -0.13 -29.45 -16.33
CA GLU A 884 -0.44 -28.21 -15.61
C GLU A 884 0.52 -27.98 -14.43
N ALA A 885 0.91 -29.03 -13.68
CA ALA A 885 1.93 -28.94 -12.64
C ALA A 885 3.32 -28.69 -13.24
N ALA A 886 3.67 -29.31 -14.37
CA ALA A 886 4.89 -29.01 -15.10
C ALA A 886 4.86 -27.60 -15.69
N ALA A 887 3.71 -27.10 -16.14
CA ALA A 887 3.55 -25.72 -16.61
C ALA A 887 3.62 -24.71 -15.46
N GLN A 888 3.04 -25.01 -14.29
CA GLN A 888 3.12 -24.17 -13.09
C GLN A 888 4.51 -24.20 -12.48
N GLN A 889 5.18 -25.36 -12.47
CA GLN A 889 6.56 -25.50 -12.04
C GLN A 889 7.50 -24.82 -13.04
N ALA A 890 7.28 -24.96 -14.34
CA ALA A 890 8.03 -24.22 -15.36
C ALA A 890 7.77 -22.71 -15.28
N ALA A 891 6.56 -22.27 -14.94
CA ALA A 891 6.24 -20.86 -14.72
C ALA A 891 6.86 -20.34 -13.42
N ALA A 892 6.91 -21.15 -12.35
CA ALA A 892 7.58 -20.81 -11.10
C ALA A 892 9.10 -20.82 -11.25
N GLU A 893 9.67 -21.75 -12.01
CA GLU A 893 11.09 -21.79 -12.37
C GLU A 893 11.44 -20.64 -13.31
N ALA A 894 10.58 -20.29 -14.27
CA ALA A 894 10.75 -19.11 -15.12
C ALA A 894 10.63 -17.81 -14.32
N ALA A 895 9.70 -17.71 -13.37
CA ALA A 895 9.56 -16.57 -12.46
C ALA A 895 10.76 -16.48 -11.51
N ALA A 896 11.24 -17.60 -10.98
CA ALA A 896 12.44 -17.66 -10.14
C ALA A 896 13.71 -17.32 -10.95
N GLN A 897 13.79 -17.73 -12.23
CA GLN A 897 14.86 -17.35 -13.14
C GLN A 897 14.77 -15.86 -13.53
N GLN A 898 13.56 -15.31 -13.69
CA GLN A 898 13.35 -13.87 -13.91
C GLN A 898 13.75 -13.06 -12.68
N VAL A 899 13.36 -13.50 -11.47
CA VAL A 899 13.77 -12.86 -10.20
C VAL A 899 15.28 -13.00 -10.00
N ALA A 900 15.88 -14.17 -10.27
CA ALA A 900 17.32 -14.36 -10.17
C ALA A 900 18.08 -13.52 -11.22
N ALA A 901 17.56 -13.39 -12.44
CA ALA A 901 18.11 -12.52 -13.48
C ALA A 901 17.96 -11.04 -13.11
N GLN A 902 16.84 -10.65 -12.48
CA GLN A 902 16.59 -9.29 -12.00
C GLN A 902 17.53 -8.95 -10.83
N VAL A 903 17.70 -9.86 -9.87
CA VAL A 903 18.67 -9.72 -8.76
C VAL A 903 20.11 -9.70 -9.28
N ALA A 904 20.45 -10.50 -10.29
CA ALA A 904 21.77 -10.48 -10.92
C ALA A 904 22.01 -9.19 -11.72
N ALA A 905 20.98 -8.67 -12.40
CA ALA A 905 21.04 -7.39 -13.12
C ALA A 905 21.15 -6.21 -12.15
N GLU A 906 20.43 -6.23 -11.03
CA GLU A 906 20.53 -5.25 -9.95
C GLU A 906 21.91 -5.31 -9.27
N ALA A 907 22.44 -6.50 -9.02
CA ALA A 907 23.79 -6.67 -8.49
C ALA A 907 24.86 -6.16 -9.48
N ALA A 908 24.71 -6.44 -10.77
CA ALA A 908 25.60 -5.93 -11.81
C ALA A 908 25.50 -4.40 -11.96
N ALA A 909 24.29 -3.84 -11.88
CA ALA A 909 24.05 -2.40 -11.91
C ALA A 909 24.61 -1.69 -10.66
N GLN A 910 24.47 -2.29 -9.47
CA GLN A 910 25.11 -1.82 -8.25
C GLN A 910 26.63 -1.89 -8.34
N GLN A 911 27.19 -2.93 -8.96
CA GLN A 911 28.63 -3.07 -9.15
C GLN A 911 29.17 -2.07 -10.18
N GLN A 912 28.41 -1.77 -11.25
CA GLN A 912 28.72 -0.70 -12.19
C GLN A 912 28.58 0.68 -11.56
N ALA A 913 27.55 0.92 -10.75
CA ALA A 913 27.37 2.17 -10.01
C ALA A 913 28.48 2.37 -8.98
N ALA A 914 28.90 1.32 -8.28
CA ALA A 914 30.04 1.34 -7.38
C ALA A 914 31.36 1.59 -8.12
N ALA A 915 31.54 0.99 -9.31
CA ALA A 915 32.71 1.25 -10.16
C ALA A 915 32.71 2.68 -10.73
N GLN A 916 31.56 3.21 -11.10
CA GLN A 916 31.40 4.60 -11.54
C GLN A 916 31.60 5.58 -10.38
N ALA A 917 31.10 5.28 -9.18
CA ALA A 917 31.33 6.06 -7.97
C ALA A 917 32.81 6.02 -7.55
N ALA A 918 33.47 4.87 -7.66
CA ALA A 918 34.91 4.74 -7.44
C ALA A 918 35.71 5.49 -8.51
N ALA A 919 35.28 5.47 -9.78
CA ALA A 919 35.89 6.24 -10.85
C ALA A 919 35.66 7.74 -10.69
N GLN A 920 34.49 8.18 -10.19
CA GLN A 920 34.17 9.56 -9.85
C GLN A 920 34.94 10.03 -8.62
N GLN A 921 35.10 9.19 -7.60
CA GLN A 921 35.97 9.47 -6.45
C GLN A 921 37.45 9.51 -6.87
N ALA A 922 37.91 8.62 -7.75
CA ALA A 922 39.25 8.66 -8.31
C ALA A 922 39.44 9.90 -9.20
N ALA A 923 38.43 10.32 -9.96
CA ALA A 923 38.43 11.55 -10.74
C ALA A 923 38.36 12.80 -9.85
N ALA A 924 37.64 12.76 -8.73
CA ALA A 924 37.55 13.81 -7.72
C ALA A 924 38.86 13.93 -6.92
N GLN A 925 39.50 12.81 -6.59
CA GLN A 925 40.83 12.77 -5.98
C GLN A 925 41.91 13.20 -6.99
N ALA A 926 41.79 12.80 -8.26
CA ALA A 926 42.68 13.24 -9.32
C ALA A 926 42.51 14.74 -9.60
N SER A 927 41.30 15.29 -9.58
CA SER A 927 41.04 16.72 -9.73
C SER A 927 41.39 17.52 -8.47
N ALA A 928 41.22 16.98 -7.27
CA ALA A 928 41.75 17.56 -6.04
C ALA A 928 43.29 17.56 -6.04
N GLN A 929 43.94 16.50 -6.52
CA GLN A 929 45.39 16.46 -6.75
C GLN A 929 45.83 17.38 -7.89
N HIS A 930 45.02 17.55 -8.93
CA HIS A 930 45.26 18.50 -10.03
C HIS A 930 45.09 19.96 -9.57
N THR A 931 44.19 20.23 -8.63
CA THR A 931 43.94 21.57 -8.05
C THR A 931 45.01 21.89 -7.00
N ALA A 932 45.46 20.90 -6.21
CA ALA A 932 46.61 21.01 -5.33
C ALA A 932 47.95 21.15 -6.09
N ALA A 933 48.07 20.51 -7.26
CA ALA A 933 49.25 20.63 -8.13
C ALA A 933 49.27 21.92 -8.97
N GLN A 934 48.12 22.54 -9.24
CA GLN A 934 48.02 23.83 -9.94
C GLN A 934 48.38 25.04 -9.05
N ALA A 935 48.42 24.87 -7.73
CA ALA A 935 48.90 25.90 -6.80
C ALA A 935 50.43 25.91 -6.60
N ALA A 936 51.17 25.01 -7.25
CA ALA A 936 52.63 24.91 -7.13
C ALA A 936 53.29 24.64 -8.48
N VAL A 937 53.38 25.68 -9.33
CA VAL A 937 54.33 25.71 -10.44
C VAL A 937 55.46 26.63 -10.02
N PRO A 938 56.72 26.16 -10.06
CA PRO A 938 57.51 26.64 -11.18
C PRO A 938 58.42 25.58 -11.82
N VAL A 939 58.45 25.68 -13.16
CA VAL A 939 59.54 25.31 -14.09
C VAL A 939 59.74 23.83 -14.43
N THR A 940 60.02 23.63 -15.73
CA THR A 940 60.53 22.42 -16.41
C THR A 940 59.54 21.30 -16.73
N ARG A 941 58.74 21.49 -17.81
CA ARG A 941 58.35 20.39 -18.71
C ARG A 941 57.89 20.86 -20.10
N GLN A 942 58.65 21.75 -20.73
CA GLN A 942 58.66 21.89 -22.19
C GLN A 942 59.61 20.86 -22.87
N GLN A 943 60.14 19.89 -22.12
CA GLN A 943 61.15 18.93 -22.61
C GLN A 943 60.71 17.46 -22.70
N ASN A 944 59.54 17.05 -22.17
CA ASN A 944 59.13 15.63 -22.23
C ASN A 944 58.13 15.28 -23.36
N ARG A 945 57.58 16.27 -24.08
CA ARG A 945 56.78 16.02 -25.30
C ARG A 945 57.62 15.73 -26.55
N ALA A 946 58.94 15.97 -26.50
CA ALA A 946 59.87 15.63 -27.57
C ALA A 946 60.39 14.17 -27.49
N VAL A 947 60.20 13.47 -26.37
CA VAL A 947 60.74 12.11 -26.16
C VAL A 947 59.73 11.00 -26.50
N GLN A 948 58.43 11.24 -26.35
CA GLN A 948 57.39 10.26 -26.74
C GLN A 948 57.06 10.26 -28.24
N ALA A 949 57.12 11.43 -28.90
CA ALA A 949 57.00 11.52 -30.35
C ALA A 949 58.17 10.83 -31.10
N LEU A 950 59.33 10.69 -30.45
CA LEU A 950 60.51 10.00 -30.99
C LEU A 950 60.43 8.47 -30.81
N SER A 951 59.75 7.97 -29.77
CA SER A 951 59.61 6.52 -29.54
C SER A 951 58.64 5.83 -30.49
N GLU A 952 57.59 6.53 -30.96
CA GLU A 952 56.65 6.00 -31.96
C GLU A 952 57.21 6.06 -33.38
N ALA A 953 57.99 7.10 -33.71
CA ALA A 953 58.72 7.19 -34.98
C ALA A 953 59.84 6.14 -35.10
N THR A 954 60.38 5.63 -33.99
CA THR A 954 61.40 4.57 -33.97
C THR A 954 60.78 3.18 -34.15
N ARG A 955 59.58 2.95 -33.59
CA ARG A 955 58.84 1.68 -33.72
C ARG A 955 58.34 1.40 -35.14
N ILE A 956 58.01 2.46 -35.89
CA ILE A 956 57.62 2.38 -37.32
C ILE A 956 58.85 2.15 -38.21
N ARG A 957 60.01 2.70 -37.85
CA ARG A 957 61.30 2.51 -38.54
C ARG A 957 61.82 1.07 -38.42
N ASP A 958 61.68 0.45 -37.25
CA ASP A 958 62.15 -0.93 -37.00
C ASP A 958 61.30 -1.99 -37.71
N ARG A 959 59.99 -1.73 -37.91
CA ARG A 959 59.09 -2.60 -38.68
C ARG A 959 59.35 -2.51 -40.19
N TYR A 960 59.78 -1.34 -40.69
CA TYR A 960 60.18 -1.13 -42.08
C TYR A 960 61.57 -1.73 -42.40
N GLN A 961 62.49 -1.75 -41.43
CA GLN A 961 63.81 -2.39 -41.55
C GLN A 961 63.75 -3.93 -41.50
N GLN A 962 62.76 -4.52 -40.81
CA GLN A 962 62.54 -5.98 -40.80
C GLN A 962 61.91 -6.53 -42.10
N GLU A 963 61.13 -5.72 -42.82
CA GLU A 963 60.60 -6.04 -44.16
C GLU A 963 61.67 -5.86 -45.25
N LEU A 964 62.60 -4.90 -45.09
CA LEU A 964 63.79 -4.77 -45.96
C LEU A 964 64.79 -5.94 -45.79
N ALA A 965 64.85 -6.57 -44.62
CA ALA A 965 65.75 -7.69 -44.33
C ALA A 965 65.25 -9.07 -44.86
N LYS A 966 63.99 -9.18 -45.29
CA LYS A 966 63.46 -10.39 -45.95
C LYS A 966 63.57 -10.37 -47.47
N THR A 967 64.03 -9.26 -48.04
CA THR A 967 64.15 -9.07 -49.49
C THR A 967 65.60 -8.76 -49.89
N SER A 968 66.56 -9.57 -49.43
CA SER A 968 67.91 -9.60 -50.02
C SER A 968 68.67 -10.91 -49.70
N ALA A 969 67.96 -12.03 -49.83
CA ALA A 969 68.56 -13.35 -50.03
C ALA A 969 67.93 -14.04 -51.25
N ALA A 970 67.95 -13.36 -52.41
CA ALA A 970 67.78 -14.00 -53.72
C ALA A 970 68.31 -13.06 -54.81
N THR A 971 69.61 -13.19 -55.02
CA THR A 971 70.37 -12.73 -56.16
C THR A 971 69.76 -13.26 -57.47
N LEU A 972 69.70 -12.39 -58.49
CA LEU A 972 69.75 -12.67 -59.93
C LEU A 972 68.97 -13.88 -60.50
N LYS A 973 67.96 -13.59 -61.33
CA LYS A 973 67.97 -13.99 -62.76
C LYS A 973 66.87 -13.24 -63.55
N VAL A 974 67.33 -12.46 -64.54
CA VAL A 974 66.80 -12.36 -65.93
C VAL A 974 65.35 -11.89 -66.06
N ALA A 975 65.07 -10.64 -66.44
CA ALA A 975 65.21 -10.03 -67.77
C ALA A 975 64.32 -10.65 -68.88
N SER A 976 63.15 -10.04 -69.09
CA SER A 976 62.43 -9.89 -70.36
C SER A 976 61.16 -9.11 -70.02
N SER A 977 60.73 -7.98 -70.57
CA SER A 977 61.10 -7.16 -71.73
C SER A 977 59.84 -6.31 -71.98
N GLY A 978 59.95 -4.98 -72.12
CA GLY A 978 58.92 -4.17 -72.81
C GLY A 978 57.94 -3.36 -71.95
N MET A 979 58.12 -2.04 -71.98
CA MET A 979 57.09 -1.00 -71.75
C MET A 979 55.86 -1.20 -72.71
N PRO A 980 54.67 -0.54 -72.55
CA PRO A 980 54.42 0.78 -71.94
C PRO A 980 53.07 1.10 -71.21
N LEU A 981 53.07 2.23 -70.48
CA LEU A 981 52.08 3.33 -70.28
C LEU A 981 50.56 3.14 -69.95
N ALA A 982 50.14 3.77 -68.81
CA ALA A 982 48.97 4.67 -68.56
C ALA A 982 47.49 4.12 -68.54
N PRO A 983 46.46 4.82 -67.97
CA PRO A 983 46.32 5.70 -66.76
C PRO A 983 45.03 5.37 -65.89
N PRO A 984 44.21 6.30 -65.30
CA PRO A 984 43.95 6.47 -63.85
C PRO A 984 42.45 6.35 -63.39
N VAL A 985 42.13 6.88 -62.18
CA VAL A 985 40.79 7.24 -61.59
C VAL A 985 39.93 6.03 -61.16
N ASP A 986 39.13 5.99 -60.08
CA ASP A 986 38.34 7.02 -59.41
C ASP A 986 37.87 6.61 -57.99
N GLU A 987 37.70 7.64 -57.16
CA GLU A 987 36.92 7.66 -55.91
C GLU A 987 35.42 7.69 -56.27
N HIS A 988 34.51 7.42 -55.31
CA HIS A 988 33.21 8.10 -55.17
C HIS A 988 32.36 7.40 -54.10
N ILE A 989 32.16 8.05 -52.96
CA ILE A 989 30.82 8.12 -52.33
C ILE A 989 30.57 9.58 -51.93
N HIS A 990 29.49 10.14 -52.47
CA HIS A 990 28.97 11.46 -52.13
C HIS A 990 27.87 11.37 -51.06
N PHE A 991 27.79 12.43 -50.27
CA PHE A 991 26.71 12.75 -49.34
C PHE A 991 25.64 13.59 -50.02
N ASN A 992 24.38 13.47 -49.59
CA ASN A 992 23.39 14.52 -49.84
C ASN A 992 22.40 14.70 -48.69
N ASP A 993 21.98 15.95 -48.52
CA ASP A 993 21.16 16.49 -47.43
C ASP A 993 19.66 16.22 -47.61
N ALA A 994 19.05 15.44 -46.71
CA ALA A 994 17.65 15.55 -46.29
C ALA A 994 17.38 14.59 -45.13
N GLY A 995 17.05 15.14 -43.96
CA GLY A 995 16.85 14.39 -42.72
C GLY A 995 15.63 13.46 -42.70
N SER A 996 15.81 12.21 -43.11
CA SER A 996 15.02 11.07 -42.60
C SER A 996 15.90 9.83 -42.50
N PHE A 997 15.76 9.09 -41.40
CA PHE A 997 16.36 7.77 -41.26
C PHE A 997 15.33 6.72 -41.66
N SER A 998 15.66 5.83 -42.59
CA SER A 998 15.07 4.50 -42.65
C SER A 998 16.19 3.47 -42.69
N ALA A 999 16.08 2.45 -41.84
CA ALA A 999 16.94 1.28 -41.88
C ALA A 999 16.05 0.09 -42.20
N ASN A 1000 16.34 -0.61 -43.31
CA ASN A 1000 15.69 -1.89 -43.62
C ASN A 1000 16.42 -3.00 -42.90
N ILE A 1001 15.77 -3.58 -41.89
CA ILE A 1001 16.23 -4.78 -41.19
C ILE A 1001 15.76 -5.99 -41.99
N ARG A 1002 16.68 -6.71 -42.61
CA ARG A 1002 16.36 -7.89 -43.45
C ARG A 1002 16.27 -9.20 -42.66
N SER A 1003 16.81 -9.25 -41.46
CA SER A 1003 16.61 -10.37 -40.55
C SER A 1003 16.89 -10.00 -39.11
N ILE A 1004 16.24 -10.69 -38.18
CA ILE A 1004 16.50 -10.61 -36.74
C ILE A 1004 16.76 -12.02 -36.20
N SER A 1005 17.75 -12.13 -35.30
CA SER A 1005 17.98 -13.35 -34.53
C SER A 1005 17.77 -13.09 -33.04
N VAL A 1006 16.95 -13.94 -32.42
CA VAL A 1006 16.74 -13.99 -30.97
C VAL A 1006 16.86 -15.45 -30.57
N ASP A 1007 17.63 -15.72 -29.51
CA ASP A 1007 17.88 -17.06 -28.95
C ASP A 1007 18.33 -18.12 -29.97
N GLY A 1008 19.16 -17.72 -30.94
CA GLY A 1008 19.82 -18.61 -31.89
C GLY A 1008 18.96 -19.04 -33.09
N VAL A 1009 17.75 -18.50 -33.23
CA VAL A 1009 16.89 -18.70 -34.42
C VAL A 1009 16.89 -17.42 -35.26
N GLN A 1010 17.05 -17.56 -36.57
CA GLN A 1010 17.10 -16.44 -37.52
C GLN A 1010 15.76 -16.34 -38.27
N PHE A 1011 15.17 -15.15 -38.27
CA PHE A 1011 13.95 -14.84 -39.01
C PHE A 1011 14.28 -13.83 -40.10
N ASP A 1012 14.23 -14.28 -41.36
CA ASP A 1012 14.44 -13.43 -42.54
C ASP A 1012 13.10 -12.80 -42.95
N LEU A 1013 13.10 -11.49 -43.20
CA LEU A 1013 11.94 -10.70 -43.59
C LEU A 1013 12.05 -10.36 -45.07
N GLU A 1014 11.76 -11.31 -45.95
CA GLU A 1014 11.49 -11.04 -47.37
C GLU A 1014 10.15 -11.68 -47.78
N ASP A 1015 9.27 -10.86 -48.37
CA ASP A 1015 7.96 -11.18 -48.94
C ASP A 1015 8.16 -11.51 -50.43
N GLU A 1016 8.11 -12.81 -50.78
CA GLU A 1016 8.01 -13.23 -52.18
C GLU A 1016 6.53 -13.27 -52.60
N GLY A 1017 6.07 -12.16 -53.17
CA GLY A 1017 4.88 -12.16 -54.00
C GLY A 1017 5.19 -12.71 -55.39
N GLN A 1018 4.52 -13.78 -55.81
CA GLN A 1018 3.85 -13.86 -57.11
C GLN A 1018 2.85 -15.03 -57.20
N ASP A 1019 1.57 -14.63 -57.31
CA ASP A 1019 0.49 -15.15 -58.16
C ASP A 1019 0.23 -16.67 -58.26
N GLU A 1020 -0.95 -17.12 -57.80
CA GLU A 1020 -2.13 -17.28 -58.67
C GLU A 1020 -3.33 -17.89 -57.91
N GLY A 1021 -4.46 -17.16 -57.93
CA GLY A 1021 -5.79 -17.74 -58.20
C GLY A 1021 -6.58 -18.37 -57.04
N GLY A 1022 -7.67 -17.68 -56.63
CA GLY A 1022 -8.94 -18.40 -56.44
C GLY A 1022 -9.75 -18.13 -55.17
N THR A 1023 -10.53 -17.04 -55.20
CA THR A 1023 -11.90 -16.92 -54.67
C THR A 1023 -12.21 -16.94 -53.16
N GLN A 1024 -12.55 -15.73 -52.69
CA GLN A 1024 -13.69 -15.34 -51.84
C GLN A 1024 -13.72 -15.71 -50.35
N GLY A 1025 -13.48 -14.67 -49.53
CA GLY A 1025 -14.59 -14.00 -48.84
C GLY A 1025 -14.60 -14.05 -47.30
N LYS A 1026 -14.32 -12.89 -46.68
CA LYS A 1026 -14.82 -12.36 -45.39
C LYS A 1026 -14.59 -13.25 -44.14
N GLU A 1027 -14.03 -12.80 -43.04
CA GLU A 1027 -14.39 -11.62 -42.26
C GLU A 1027 -13.33 -11.40 -41.15
N ALA A 1028 -13.30 -10.18 -40.62
CA ALA A 1028 -12.33 -9.66 -39.67
C ALA A 1028 -12.30 -10.35 -38.30
N ARG A 1029 -11.10 -10.51 -37.72
CA ARG A 1029 -10.65 -9.85 -36.47
C ARG A 1029 -9.15 -10.02 -36.27
#